data_AF-A0A560DPX9-F1
#
_entry.id   AF-A0A560DPX9-F1
#
_cell.length_a   1.000
_cell.length_b   1.000
_cell.length_c   1.000
_cell.angle_alpha   90.00
_cell.angle_beta   90.00
_cell.angle_gamma   90.00
#
_symmetry.space_group_name_H-M   'P 1'
#
loop_
_entity.id
_entity.type
_entity.pdbx_description
1 polymer ?
#
loop_
_entity_poly.entity_id
_entity_poly.type
_entity_poly.pdbx_seq_one_letter_code
_entity_poly.pdbx_strand_id
1 'polypeptide(L)'
;MAKRGANDQHGNFSEANANAVEWEFAGLNIASAATSGNPALHADQSSHMDGGFDAFAAGGKKTSGSGGSTSTSGSTGTSGGGTTTGGSTGGGTTVTTADVYPTIPIAWKALNPPVGDSGTPTDSLYVKQWNLFNAKAGIDVLKTWENYTGKGVKIGIVDDGVDYNHSDIKPNYLFNLDYDAVTGGSDPFGDPTTEFHGTSVLGVIGAARDGSGTVGVAYNAGLADFRISYSAGSPGQLADALNHLVTNGMDVGNASWGYTTAFQDNFFSSAFSSSKAALLNDVANGRGGLGIPVVFAAGNGRASGDNVNYHNYQNDPYVITVGATGAAGVVASYSTPGAALLVSAPGTSIQTDDRAGTYGYTTNDYALMSGTSFAAPTVTGIIALMLQANPDLGYRDIMEILAYSAKNTDTTSTGWQTNGAHDWNGGGLHFSNDYGFGLVDATAAVRLAESWMKQSTYADMSIQTVNHTDNAKIPDGTGSLSSTITLNSSEIVDKVVVDLNITHANASDLTVTLTSASGTTATLISHPSNGTGGGIVFETTANTFWGEDAKGSWTLTVTDSVSGNTGTLNGWSLQVLGDAPNTPTSYIYTDEFATAAGASRALLHDTSGTGVLNTAAVTTGSYLDLHSGATDTIAGRQLQIAADTVIKFVWAGDGNDTIIANDFGDTIQAGRGNDTIVAGRGADVLYGGPGSDTFVFKFLASSVDVVRDFTAGQDVIDLNQALTSAGYSGANPIADGWLSLVSDGSGGTNIVVDAHNGQASVTVADVVGVASTLLHTGTAWTLVA
;
A
#
# COMPACT_ATOMS: atom_id res chain seq x y z
N MET A 1 -48.01 -26.72 22.21
CA MET A 1 -47.23 -27.84 22.81
C MET A 1 -46.34 -28.40 21.72
N ALA A 2 -45.10 -27.90 21.63
CA ALA A 2 -43.86 -28.53 22.13
C ALA A 2 -43.35 -29.64 21.17
N LYS A 3 -42.29 -29.35 20.39
CA LYS A 3 -40.86 -29.77 20.54
C LYS A 3 -40.64 -31.24 20.10
N ARG A 4 -39.63 -31.73 19.36
CA ARG A 4 -38.27 -31.40 18.82
C ARG A 4 -38.04 -32.46 17.70
N GLY A 5 -37.06 -32.45 16.80
CA GLY A 5 -35.80 -31.73 16.73
C GLY A 5 -35.08 -31.97 15.38
N ALA A 6 -33.97 -31.26 15.24
CA ALA A 6 -33.11 -31.16 14.07
C ALA A 6 -32.30 -32.44 13.77
N ASN A 7 -31.87 -32.56 12.51
CA ASN A 7 -30.49 -32.95 12.19
C ASN A 7 -30.09 -32.47 10.79
N ASP A 8 -28.84 -32.02 10.72
CA ASP A 8 -28.14 -31.35 9.64
C ASP A 8 -28.10 -32.10 8.29
N GLN A 9 -28.11 -31.33 7.21
CA GLN A 9 -27.58 -31.73 5.91
C GLN A 9 -26.65 -30.62 5.41
N HIS A 10 -25.35 -30.87 5.55
CA HIS A 10 -24.30 -30.21 4.77
C HIS A 10 -24.58 -30.44 3.28
N GLY A 11 -25.00 -29.38 2.59
CA GLY A 11 -25.11 -29.39 1.13
C GLY A 11 -23.74 -29.16 0.51
N ASN A 12 -23.19 -30.21 -0.12
CA ASN A 12 -22.14 -30.07 -1.13
C ASN A 12 -22.68 -29.18 -2.26
N PHE A 13 -22.15 -27.95 -2.38
CA PHE A 13 -22.33 -27.16 -3.59
C PHE A 13 -21.43 -27.73 -4.68
N SER A 14 -22.04 -28.31 -5.70
CA SER A 14 -21.34 -28.77 -6.91
C SER A 14 -20.94 -27.57 -7.76
N GLU A 15 -19.65 -27.47 -8.09
CA GLU A 15 -19.02 -26.53 -9.04
C GLU A 15 -19.52 -26.73 -10.48
N ALA A 16 -20.74 -26.28 -10.77
CA ALA A 16 -21.30 -26.34 -12.10
C ALA A 16 -21.86 -24.96 -12.48
N ASN A 17 -20.96 -24.00 -12.71
CA ASN A 17 -21.12 -22.83 -13.60
C ASN A 17 -19.81 -22.01 -13.68
N ALA A 18 -18.66 -22.68 -13.86
CA ALA A 18 -17.38 -22.02 -14.10
C ALA A 18 -17.17 -21.78 -15.60
N ASN A 19 -17.94 -20.86 -16.19
CA ASN A 19 -17.52 -20.16 -17.41
C ASN A 19 -17.22 -18.71 -17.00
N ALA A 20 -16.20 -18.55 -16.17
CA ALA A 20 -15.60 -17.28 -15.81
C ALA A 20 -14.81 -16.77 -17.02
N VAL A 21 -15.44 -15.99 -17.89
CA VAL A 21 -14.77 -15.37 -19.03
C VAL A 21 -14.21 -14.05 -18.53
N GLU A 22 -12.91 -14.01 -18.23
CA GLU A 22 -12.17 -12.79 -18.58
C GLU A 22 -12.34 -12.65 -20.08
N TRP A 23 -12.66 -11.47 -20.55
CA TRP A 23 -12.75 -11.27 -21.98
C TRP A 23 -11.35 -11.08 -22.52
N GLU A 24 -10.97 -12.08 -23.30
CA GLU A 24 -9.62 -12.32 -23.75
C GLU A 24 -9.43 -11.80 -25.18
N PHE A 25 -8.30 -11.16 -25.44
CA PHE A 25 -7.90 -10.78 -26.80
C PHE A 25 -7.45 -12.02 -27.59
N ALA A 26 -8.34 -12.60 -28.40
CA ALA A 26 -7.98 -13.68 -29.32
C ALA A 26 -7.17 -13.15 -30.52
N GLY A 27 -6.01 -13.76 -30.77
CA GLY A 27 -4.93 -13.25 -31.64
C GLY A 27 -5.32 -12.64 -32.99
N LEU A 28 -4.89 -11.39 -33.20
CA LEU A 28 -4.60 -10.81 -34.51
C LEU A 28 -3.29 -11.42 -35.02
N ASN A 29 -3.34 -12.15 -36.13
CA ASN A 29 -2.15 -12.61 -36.86
C ASN A 29 -1.39 -11.39 -37.41
N ILE A 30 -0.46 -10.83 -36.63
CA ILE A 30 0.55 -9.92 -37.16
C ILE A 30 1.64 -10.79 -37.76
N ALA A 31 1.47 -11.15 -39.04
CA ALA A 31 2.49 -11.87 -39.79
C ALA A 31 3.77 -11.01 -39.89
N SER A 32 4.76 -11.28 -39.05
CA SER A 32 6.14 -10.85 -39.30
C SER A 32 6.82 -11.88 -40.19
N ALA A 33 7.13 -11.47 -41.42
CA ALA A 33 7.95 -12.27 -42.32
C ALA A 33 9.41 -12.25 -41.83
N ALA A 34 9.77 -13.17 -40.94
CA ALA A 34 11.15 -13.44 -40.60
C ALA A 34 11.75 -14.37 -41.67
N THR A 35 12.41 -13.79 -42.68
CA THR A 35 13.34 -14.54 -43.54
C THR A 35 14.74 -14.52 -42.94
N SER A 36 15.29 -15.72 -42.81
CA SER A 36 16.62 -16.09 -42.36
C SER A 36 17.77 -15.37 -43.09
N GLY A 37 18.83 -14.98 -42.37
CA GLY A 37 20.15 -14.82 -42.98
C GLY A 37 21.22 -14.00 -42.25
N ASN A 38 21.89 -14.61 -41.26
CA ASN A 38 23.32 -14.44 -40.88
C ASN A 38 23.83 -13.08 -40.32
N PRO A 39 24.99 -13.04 -39.61
CA PRO A 39 25.11 -12.35 -38.32
C PRO A 39 26.15 -11.22 -38.35
N ALA A 40 26.28 -10.57 -37.19
CA ALA A 40 27.30 -9.57 -36.83
C ALA A 40 27.14 -8.20 -37.50
N LEU A 41 26.72 -7.22 -36.71
CA LEU A 41 27.41 -5.94 -36.46
C LEU A 41 26.46 -5.03 -35.64
N HIS A 42 27.03 -4.39 -34.61
CA HIS A 42 26.58 -3.22 -33.81
C HIS A 42 26.89 -3.52 -32.34
N ALA A 43 28.01 -3.09 -31.75
CA ALA A 43 28.57 -1.74 -31.65
C ALA A 43 27.57 -0.74 -31.03
N ASP A 44 27.70 -0.60 -29.71
CA ASP A 44 27.62 0.63 -28.94
C ASP A 44 26.66 1.73 -29.44
N GLN A 45 25.51 1.84 -28.76
CA GLN A 45 24.79 3.09 -28.60
C GLN A 45 24.19 3.13 -27.18
N SER A 46 25.03 3.47 -26.20
CA SER A 46 24.53 4.25 -25.06
C SER A 46 24.36 5.70 -25.51
N SER A 47 23.12 6.17 -25.66
CA SER A 47 22.80 7.60 -25.71
C SER A 47 21.39 7.76 -25.16
N HIS A 48 21.22 8.18 -23.90
CA HIS A 48 20.87 9.57 -23.58
C HIS A 48 19.83 10.13 -24.54
N MET A 49 18.55 9.96 -24.18
CA MET A 49 17.48 10.82 -24.68
C MET A 49 17.37 12.02 -23.76
N ASP A 50 18.23 13.01 -24.03
CA ASP A 50 17.97 14.39 -23.66
C ASP A 50 17.19 15.00 -24.83
N GLY A 51 15.87 15.09 -24.67
CA GLY A 51 14.95 15.62 -25.67
C GLY A 51 14.50 17.02 -25.28
N GLY A 52 15.19 18.03 -25.82
CA GLY A 52 14.91 19.44 -25.58
C GLY A 52 13.50 19.87 -25.97
N PHE A 53 12.85 20.60 -25.06
CA PHE A 53 11.65 21.39 -25.32
C PHE A 53 12.03 22.67 -26.08
N ASP A 54 11.52 22.79 -27.30
CA ASP A 54 11.56 24.03 -28.07
C ASP A 54 10.48 25.00 -27.60
N ALA A 55 10.87 26.26 -27.48
CA ALA A 55 10.14 27.31 -26.80
C ALA A 55 8.90 27.78 -27.57
N PHE A 56 7.75 27.83 -26.89
CA PHE A 56 6.64 28.71 -27.29
C PHE A 56 6.73 30.04 -26.53
N ALA A 57 7.00 31.08 -27.30
CA ALA A 57 7.03 32.47 -26.88
C ALA A 57 5.65 32.97 -26.43
N ALA A 58 5.55 33.47 -25.20
CA ALA A 58 4.50 34.39 -24.79
C ALA A 58 5.11 35.80 -24.64
N GLY A 59 4.59 36.73 -25.42
CA GLY A 59 5.07 38.10 -25.56
C GLY A 59 5.02 38.91 -24.26
N GLY A 60 6.05 39.75 -24.08
CA GLY A 60 6.15 40.66 -22.96
C GLY A 60 5.15 41.81 -22.99
N LYS A 61 4.84 42.32 -21.79
CA LYS A 61 4.53 43.73 -21.58
C LYS A 61 5.14 44.19 -20.26
N LYS A 62 6.10 45.12 -20.37
CA LYS A 62 6.72 45.88 -19.28
C LYS A 62 5.70 46.80 -18.61
N THR A 63 5.80 46.97 -17.29
CA THR A 63 5.88 48.30 -16.63
C THR A 63 6.59 48.21 -15.26
N SER A 64 7.80 48.78 -15.23
CA SER A 64 8.55 49.52 -14.18
C SER A 64 8.09 49.58 -12.71
N GLY A 65 9.09 49.47 -11.80
CA GLY A 65 9.16 50.25 -10.56
C GLY A 65 10.12 49.76 -9.45
N SER A 66 11.41 50.14 -9.56
CA SER A 66 12.34 50.66 -8.51
C SER A 66 12.12 50.29 -7.02
N GLY A 67 13.13 49.99 -6.19
CA GLY A 67 14.59 50.07 -6.31
C GLY A 67 15.27 49.92 -4.94
N GLY A 68 16.61 49.75 -4.96
CA GLY A 68 17.57 49.93 -3.85
C GLY A 68 17.60 48.84 -2.77
N SER A 69 18.70 48.53 -2.08
CA SER A 69 20.14 48.84 -2.17
C SER A 69 20.80 48.13 -0.99
N THR A 70 21.95 47.47 -1.21
CA THR A 70 23.11 47.30 -0.27
C THR A 70 22.89 46.60 1.09
N SER A 71 23.71 45.66 1.55
CA SER A 71 25.17 45.77 1.73
C SER A 71 25.80 44.44 2.13
N THR A 72 27.08 44.31 1.77
CA THR A 72 28.05 43.27 2.11
C THR A 72 28.73 43.55 3.46
N SER A 73 29.15 42.51 4.18
CA SER A 73 30.48 42.45 4.82
C SER A 73 30.82 41.02 5.25
N GLY A 74 32.08 40.62 5.04
CA GLY A 74 32.65 39.36 5.52
C GLY A 74 33.82 39.60 6.47
N SER A 75 34.28 38.53 7.12
CA SER A 75 35.61 38.37 7.79
C SER A 75 35.64 36.95 8.39
N THR A 76 36.35 35.93 7.87
CA THR A 76 37.80 35.60 7.93
C THR A 76 38.46 35.46 9.32
N GLY A 77 39.06 34.27 9.55
CA GLY A 77 40.19 33.98 10.46
C GLY A 77 39.79 33.27 11.78
N THR A 78 40.50 32.30 12.35
CA THR A 78 41.79 31.63 12.05
C THR A 78 41.93 30.43 13.03
N SER A 79 42.78 29.46 12.68
CA SER A 79 43.04 28.19 13.38
C SER A 79 44.21 28.23 14.38
N GLY A 80 44.20 27.26 15.33
CA GLY A 80 45.31 26.84 16.21
C GLY A 80 44.71 26.06 17.40
N GLY A 81 45.12 24.86 17.84
CA GLY A 81 46.35 24.07 17.68
C GLY A 81 47.02 23.89 19.06
N GLY A 82 46.82 22.74 19.74
CA GLY A 82 47.68 22.37 20.90
C GLY A 82 47.10 21.48 22.02
N THR A 83 47.38 20.17 21.92
CA THR A 83 47.86 19.20 22.95
C THR A 83 47.17 18.93 24.31
N THR A 84 47.18 17.63 24.61
CA THR A 84 46.60 16.80 25.69
C THR A 84 47.22 16.91 27.09
N THR A 85 46.39 16.80 28.14
CA THR A 85 46.68 16.08 29.40
C THR A 85 45.37 15.63 30.07
N GLY A 86 45.33 14.38 30.55
CA GLY A 86 44.12 13.69 31.02
C GLY A 86 43.61 14.05 32.41
N GLY A 87 42.32 13.78 32.61
CA GLY A 87 41.60 13.79 33.88
C GLY A 87 40.19 13.23 33.67
N SER A 88 39.92 12.08 34.29
CA SER A 88 38.62 11.40 34.30
C SER A 88 37.67 12.12 35.26
N THR A 89 36.53 12.61 34.76
CA THR A 89 35.26 12.82 35.49
C THR A 89 34.12 12.90 34.46
N GLY A 90 32.99 12.23 34.75
CA GLY A 90 31.91 11.93 33.81
C GLY A 90 31.30 13.13 33.07
N GLY A 91 31.08 12.95 31.76
CA GLY A 91 30.10 13.68 30.96
C GLY A 91 28.90 12.76 30.72
N GLY A 92 27.64 13.19 30.79
CA GLY A 92 27.18 14.50 30.36
C GLY A 92 27.28 14.56 28.84
N THR A 93 26.56 13.65 28.16
CA THR A 93 26.42 13.68 26.71
C THR A 93 25.55 14.88 26.38
N THR A 94 26.18 16.01 26.12
CA THR A 94 25.53 17.15 25.49
C THR A 94 25.14 16.71 24.09
N VAL A 95 23.86 16.40 23.89
CA VAL A 95 23.27 16.20 22.57
C VAL A 95 23.41 17.53 21.82
N THR A 96 24.40 17.60 20.93
CA THR A 96 24.54 18.73 20.02
C THR A 96 23.46 18.61 18.94
N THR A 97 22.82 19.72 18.62
CA THR A 97 21.73 19.93 17.65
C THR A 97 22.11 19.61 16.20
N ALA A 98 22.65 18.41 15.94
CA ALA A 98 23.06 17.93 14.62
C ALA A 98 22.18 16.79 14.09
N ASP A 99 21.08 16.45 14.78
CA ASP A 99 20.02 15.58 14.26
C ASP A 99 19.09 16.40 13.37
N VAL A 100 19.65 17.00 12.32
CA VAL A 100 18.86 17.50 11.19
C VAL A 100 18.63 16.29 10.31
N TYR A 101 17.66 15.47 10.69
CA TYR A 101 17.07 14.49 9.79
C TYR A 101 16.49 15.25 8.60
N PRO A 102 16.64 14.77 7.35
CA PRO A 102 15.96 15.36 6.22
C PRO A 102 14.47 15.38 6.57
N THR A 103 13.93 16.58 6.71
CA THR A 103 12.54 16.81 7.08
C THR A 103 11.68 16.36 5.91
N ILE A 104 11.31 15.07 5.86
CA ILE A 104 9.94 14.76 5.43
C ILE A 104 9.09 15.48 6.49
N PRO A 105 8.32 16.52 6.13
CA PRO A 105 7.39 17.09 7.08
C PRO A 105 6.40 15.98 7.39
N ILE A 106 6.57 15.31 8.54
CA ILE A 106 5.57 14.37 9.00
C ILE A 106 4.34 15.22 9.35
N ALA A 107 3.41 15.30 8.41
CA ALA A 107 2.16 16.01 8.58
C ALA A 107 1.22 15.09 9.36
N TRP A 108 1.33 15.13 10.69
CA TRP A 108 0.39 14.47 11.59
C TRP A 108 -1.00 15.09 11.40
N LYS A 109 -1.95 14.28 10.94
CA LYS A 109 -3.34 14.68 10.73
C LYS A 109 -4.16 14.10 11.88
N ALA A 110 -4.88 14.98 12.57
CA ALA A 110 -5.93 14.54 13.48
C ALA A 110 -6.91 13.65 12.70
N LEU A 111 -7.22 12.48 13.25
CA LEU A 111 -8.24 11.61 12.66
C LEU A 111 -9.58 12.33 12.74
N ASN A 112 -10.26 12.47 11.60
CA ASN A 112 -11.60 13.02 11.62
C ASN A 112 -12.55 12.03 12.30
N PRO A 113 -13.57 12.53 13.03
CA PRO A 113 -14.62 11.65 13.55
C PRO A 113 -15.27 10.88 12.39
N PRO A 114 -15.81 9.67 12.66
CA PRO A 114 -16.51 8.88 11.65
C PRO A 114 -17.57 9.69 10.90
N VAL A 115 -17.42 9.81 9.57
CA VAL A 115 -18.34 10.52 8.67
C VAL A 115 -18.99 9.58 7.63
N GLY A 116 -18.85 8.27 7.84
CA GLY A 116 -19.44 7.21 7.02
C GLY A 116 -20.72 6.62 7.62
N ASP A 117 -21.03 5.37 7.27
CA ASP A 117 -22.23 4.65 7.70
C ASP A 117 -21.86 3.39 8.50
N SER A 118 -22.12 3.44 9.81
CA SER A 118 -21.85 2.36 10.76
C SER A 118 -22.88 1.23 10.76
N GLY A 119 -23.97 1.36 10.00
CA GLY A 119 -24.94 0.30 9.84
C GLY A 119 -24.43 -0.79 8.90
N THR A 120 -24.97 -2.00 9.05
CA THR A 120 -24.89 -2.99 7.97
C THR A 120 -25.73 -2.50 6.77
N PRO A 121 -25.25 -2.63 5.51
CA PRO A 121 -26.04 -2.28 4.35
C PRO A 121 -27.41 -2.96 4.33
N THR A 122 -28.43 -2.22 3.88
CA THR A 122 -29.82 -2.71 3.79
C THR A 122 -30.18 -3.21 2.38
N ASP A 123 -29.23 -3.11 1.46
CA ASP A 123 -29.31 -3.52 0.06
C ASP A 123 -29.72 -4.99 -0.06
N SER A 124 -30.70 -5.26 -0.91
CA SER A 124 -31.45 -6.52 -0.89
C SER A 124 -30.60 -7.77 -1.17
N LEU A 125 -29.47 -7.61 -1.85
CA LEU A 125 -28.52 -8.67 -2.20
C LEU A 125 -27.23 -8.62 -1.38
N TYR A 126 -27.06 -7.66 -0.45
CA TYR A 126 -25.89 -7.60 0.43
C TYR A 126 -25.66 -8.93 1.17
N VAL A 127 -26.74 -9.60 1.58
CA VAL A 127 -26.69 -10.92 2.24
C VAL A 127 -26.03 -12.03 1.41
N LYS A 128 -25.85 -11.83 0.09
CA LYS A 128 -25.15 -12.73 -0.83
C LYS A 128 -23.71 -12.31 -1.14
N GLN A 129 -23.32 -11.07 -0.78
CA GLN A 129 -21.98 -10.53 -1.00
C GLN A 129 -21.02 -10.97 0.09
N TRP A 130 -20.82 -12.29 0.20
CA TRP A 130 -19.96 -12.91 1.22
C TRP A 130 -18.55 -12.33 1.23
N ASN A 131 -18.07 -11.86 0.07
CA ASN A 131 -16.77 -11.22 -0.11
C ASN A 131 -16.58 -9.98 0.78
N LEU A 132 -17.65 -9.32 1.22
CA LEU A 132 -17.58 -8.12 2.05
C LEU A 132 -17.51 -8.41 3.55
N PHE A 133 -18.12 -9.52 4.02
CA PHE A 133 -18.36 -9.76 5.45
C PHE A 133 -17.89 -11.11 5.98
N ASN A 134 -17.44 -12.04 5.13
CA ASN A 134 -16.97 -13.35 5.58
C ASN A 134 -15.72 -13.19 6.47
N ALA A 135 -15.77 -13.69 7.71
CA ALA A 135 -14.69 -13.49 8.67
C ALA A 135 -13.36 -14.17 8.30
N LYS A 136 -13.38 -15.23 7.47
CA LYS A 136 -12.16 -15.93 7.05
C LYS A 136 -11.58 -15.34 5.76
N ALA A 137 -12.45 -15.08 4.78
CA ALA A 137 -12.05 -14.86 3.39
C ALA A 137 -12.70 -13.62 2.76
N GLY A 138 -13.45 -12.84 3.52
CA GLY A 138 -13.93 -11.52 3.10
C GLY A 138 -12.88 -10.44 3.34
N ILE A 139 -13.15 -9.24 2.84
CA ILE A 139 -12.19 -8.12 2.86
C ILE A 139 -12.26 -7.25 4.13
N ASP A 140 -13.12 -7.57 5.10
CA ASP A 140 -13.28 -6.81 6.35
C ASP A 140 -13.54 -5.30 6.16
N VAL A 141 -14.52 -4.93 5.33
CA VAL A 141 -14.76 -3.51 4.96
C VAL A 141 -15.68 -2.73 5.92
N LEU A 142 -16.45 -3.42 6.78
CA LEU A 142 -17.51 -2.77 7.56
C LEU A 142 -17.00 -1.68 8.50
N LYS A 143 -15.88 -1.92 9.20
CA LYS A 143 -15.27 -0.90 10.08
C LYS A 143 -14.72 0.28 9.30
N THR A 144 -14.25 0.04 8.08
CA THR A 144 -13.80 1.12 7.18
C THR A 144 -14.95 2.02 6.80
N TRP A 145 -16.13 1.45 6.50
CA TRP A 145 -17.33 2.20 6.10
C TRP A 145 -17.89 3.13 7.15
N GLU A 146 -17.52 2.98 8.42
CA GLU A 146 -17.81 3.96 9.47
C GLU A 146 -17.16 5.32 9.17
N ASN A 147 -16.05 5.34 8.43
CA ASN A 147 -15.25 6.53 8.17
C ASN A 147 -15.15 6.89 6.68
N TYR A 148 -15.00 5.89 5.81
CA TYR A 148 -14.63 6.05 4.41
C TYR A 148 -15.52 5.21 3.51
N THR A 149 -16.01 5.80 2.43
CA THR A 149 -17.00 5.21 1.52
C THR A 149 -16.60 5.37 0.04
N GLY A 150 -15.40 5.88 -0.21
CA GLY A 150 -14.85 6.21 -1.54
C GLY A 150 -15.19 7.64 -1.99
N LYS A 151 -15.91 8.40 -1.15
CA LYS A 151 -16.43 9.72 -1.51
C LYS A 151 -15.32 10.68 -1.92
N GLY A 152 -15.48 11.26 -3.11
CA GLY A 152 -14.55 12.25 -3.67
C GLY A 152 -13.41 11.67 -4.49
N VAL A 153 -13.26 10.34 -4.54
CA VAL A 153 -12.31 9.64 -5.40
C VAL A 153 -12.99 9.29 -6.73
N LYS A 154 -12.30 9.50 -7.85
CA LYS A 154 -12.76 9.14 -9.20
C LYS A 154 -12.08 7.87 -9.70
N ILE A 155 -12.87 6.90 -10.13
CA ILE A 155 -12.39 5.60 -10.58
C ILE A 155 -12.70 5.46 -12.07
N GLY A 156 -11.67 5.16 -12.86
CA GLY A 156 -11.77 4.88 -14.29
C GLY A 156 -11.72 3.38 -14.57
N ILE A 157 -12.70 2.87 -15.32
CA ILE A 157 -12.82 1.47 -15.66
C ILE A 157 -12.48 1.31 -17.13
N VAL A 158 -11.42 0.56 -17.43
CA VAL A 158 -11.00 0.28 -18.81
C VAL A 158 -11.55 -1.11 -19.16
N ASP A 159 -12.73 -1.16 -19.79
CA ASP A 159 -13.46 -2.41 -20.05
C ASP A 159 -14.26 -2.34 -21.37
N ASP A 160 -15.17 -3.29 -21.65
CA ASP A 160 -15.95 -3.35 -22.89
C ASP A 160 -17.10 -2.33 -23.01
N GLY A 161 -17.34 -1.57 -21.94
CA GLY A 161 -18.41 -0.61 -21.82
C GLY A 161 -19.36 -0.90 -20.67
N VAL A 162 -20.32 -0.01 -20.45
CA VAL A 162 -21.13 0.00 -19.24
C VAL A 162 -22.59 0.37 -19.49
N ASP A 163 -23.51 -0.31 -18.82
CA ASP A 163 -24.86 0.20 -18.59
C ASP A 163 -24.90 1.20 -17.43
N TYR A 164 -24.46 2.44 -17.70
CA TYR A 164 -24.47 3.52 -16.71
C TYR A 164 -25.88 3.95 -16.27
N ASN A 165 -26.94 3.39 -16.88
CA ASN A 165 -28.32 3.63 -16.47
C ASN A 165 -28.80 2.63 -15.42
N HIS A 166 -28.01 1.60 -15.08
CA HIS A 166 -28.30 0.66 -14.01
C HIS A 166 -28.60 1.39 -12.70
N SER A 167 -29.60 0.92 -11.94
CA SER A 167 -30.11 1.65 -10.77
C SER A 167 -29.05 1.88 -9.71
N ASP A 168 -28.15 0.91 -9.51
CA ASP A 168 -27.14 0.99 -8.45
C ASP A 168 -25.86 1.69 -8.96
N ILE A 169 -25.66 1.83 -10.28
CA ILE A 169 -24.47 2.50 -10.86
C ILE A 169 -24.71 3.99 -11.10
N LYS A 170 -25.88 4.32 -11.66
CA LYS A 170 -26.24 5.68 -12.05
C LYS A 170 -26.05 6.76 -10.97
N PRO A 171 -26.33 6.52 -9.68
CA PRO A 171 -26.15 7.54 -8.63
C PRO A 171 -24.71 8.03 -8.50
N ASN A 172 -23.74 7.18 -8.83
CA ASN A 172 -22.31 7.43 -8.67
C ASN A 172 -21.58 7.74 -9.99
N TYR A 173 -22.28 7.66 -11.12
CA TYR A 173 -21.68 7.74 -12.44
C TYR A 173 -21.42 9.20 -12.90
N LEU A 174 -20.23 9.44 -13.45
CA LEU A 174 -19.71 10.74 -13.87
C LEU A 174 -19.60 10.83 -15.40
N PHE A 175 -20.76 10.95 -16.07
CA PHE A 175 -20.90 10.97 -17.53
C PHE A 175 -19.97 11.91 -18.31
N ASN A 176 -19.47 12.98 -17.69
CA ASN A 176 -18.61 13.95 -18.34
C ASN A 176 -17.12 13.56 -18.35
N LEU A 177 -16.77 12.41 -17.78
CA LEU A 177 -15.40 11.91 -17.65
C LEU A 177 -15.16 10.63 -18.45
N ASP A 178 -16.16 10.15 -19.18
CA ASP A 178 -16.06 8.93 -19.98
C ASP A 178 -15.21 9.12 -21.24
N TYR A 179 -14.75 8.00 -21.77
CA TYR A 179 -14.11 7.92 -23.08
C TYR A 179 -14.46 6.60 -23.77
N ASP A 180 -14.68 6.65 -25.09
CA ASP A 180 -14.83 5.45 -25.91
C ASP A 180 -13.67 5.37 -26.89
N ALA A 181 -12.67 4.55 -26.58
CA ALA A 181 -11.49 4.35 -27.43
C ALA A 181 -11.80 3.49 -28.69
N VAL A 182 -12.97 2.86 -28.76
CA VAL A 182 -13.45 2.16 -29.97
C VAL A 182 -13.91 3.17 -31.02
N THR A 183 -14.58 4.24 -30.60
CA THR A 183 -15.16 5.24 -31.51
C THR A 183 -14.41 6.58 -31.52
N GLY A 184 -13.52 6.82 -30.56
CA GLY A 184 -12.92 8.13 -30.27
C GLY A 184 -13.94 9.12 -29.68
N GLY A 185 -14.99 8.60 -29.04
CA GLY A 185 -16.13 9.35 -28.52
C GLY A 185 -16.13 9.51 -27.01
N SER A 186 -17.25 9.97 -26.46
CA SER A 186 -17.46 10.16 -25.02
C SER A 186 -18.61 9.32 -24.46
N ASP A 187 -19.09 8.33 -25.21
CA ASP A 187 -20.22 7.47 -24.81
C ASP A 187 -19.75 6.02 -24.74
N PRO A 188 -19.52 5.48 -23.53
CA PRO A 188 -18.97 4.15 -23.34
C PRO A 188 -20.05 3.07 -23.15
N PHE A 189 -21.31 3.31 -23.55
CA PHE A 189 -22.43 2.40 -23.23
C PHE A 189 -22.24 0.95 -23.74
N GLY A 190 -21.42 0.77 -24.78
CA GLY A 190 -21.13 -0.52 -25.39
C GLY A 190 -22.29 -1.12 -26.18
N ASP A 191 -22.00 -2.14 -27.00
CA ASP A 191 -22.97 -2.98 -27.67
C ASP A 191 -23.67 -3.88 -26.63
N PRO A 192 -24.97 -3.68 -26.36
CA PRO A 192 -25.68 -4.39 -25.31
C PRO A 192 -25.86 -5.89 -25.59
N THR A 193 -25.46 -6.39 -26.77
CA THR A 193 -25.55 -7.83 -27.09
C THR A 193 -24.27 -8.60 -26.82
N THR A 194 -23.14 -7.91 -26.67
CA THR A 194 -21.81 -8.55 -26.54
C THR A 194 -20.91 -7.92 -25.48
N GLU A 195 -21.20 -6.70 -25.04
CA GLU A 195 -20.35 -5.93 -24.12
C GLU A 195 -21.13 -5.68 -22.83
N PHE A 196 -20.89 -6.52 -21.83
CA PHE A 196 -21.62 -6.51 -20.56
C PHE A 196 -20.72 -6.71 -19.35
N HIS A 197 -19.41 -6.91 -19.56
CA HIS A 197 -18.47 -7.19 -18.50
C HIS A 197 -18.23 -5.98 -17.60
N GLY A 198 -18.05 -4.79 -18.18
CA GLY A 198 -17.75 -3.56 -17.43
C GLY A 198 -18.82 -3.19 -16.40
N THR A 199 -20.10 -3.49 -16.68
CA THR A 199 -21.20 -3.24 -15.71
C THR A 199 -21.06 -4.09 -14.45
N SER A 200 -20.72 -5.37 -14.60
CA SER A 200 -20.51 -6.28 -13.47
C SER A 200 -19.23 -5.98 -12.69
N VAL A 201 -18.19 -5.49 -13.36
CA VAL A 201 -16.96 -4.98 -12.71
C VAL A 201 -17.30 -3.77 -11.85
N LEU A 202 -18.06 -2.81 -12.39
CA LEU A 202 -18.48 -1.61 -11.68
C LEU A 202 -19.36 -1.89 -10.46
N GLY A 203 -20.24 -2.89 -10.52
CA GLY A 203 -21.06 -3.28 -9.37
C GLY A 203 -20.22 -3.66 -8.14
N VAL A 204 -19.10 -4.37 -8.35
CA VAL A 204 -18.16 -4.72 -7.27
C VAL A 204 -17.50 -3.46 -6.69
N ILE A 205 -17.15 -2.50 -7.54
CA ILE A 205 -16.46 -1.27 -7.12
C ILE A 205 -17.42 -0.33 -6.38
N GLY A 206 -18.53 0.05 -7.00
CA GLY A 206 -19.24 1.27 -6.63
C GLY A 206 -20.76 1.23 -6.81
N ALA A 207 -21.39 0.05 -6.80
CA ALA A 207 -22.84 -0.03 -6.64
C ALA A 207 -23.27 0.77 -5.39
N ALA A 208 -24.30 1.61 -5.56
CA ALA A 208 -24.77 2.53 -4.54
C ALA A 208 -25.36 1.78 -3.36
N ARG A 209 -25.10 2.28 -2.15
CA ARG A 209 -25.73 1.78 -0.92
C ARG A 209 -27.05 2.51 -0.70
N ASP A 210 -28.14 2.03 -1.32
CA ASP A 210 -29.43 2.71 -1.36
C ASP A 210 -30.62 1.87 -0.86
N GLY A 211 -30.37 0.63 -0.44
CA GLY A 211 -31.37 -0.31 0.05
C GLY A 211 -31.95 -1.22 -1.04
N SER A 212 -31.50 -1.12 -2.28
CA SER A 212 -31.82 -2.00 -3.39
C SER A 212 -30.58 -2.79 -3.84
N GLY A 213 -30.77 -3.89 -4.56
CA GLY A 213 -29.66 -4.51 -5.30
C GLY A 213 -28.43 -4.88 -4.48
N THR A 214 -27.24 -4.60 -5.01
CA THR A 214 -25.94 -4.86 -4.38
C THR A 214 -25.31 -3.58 -3.83
N VAL A 215 -24.21 -3.71 -3.06
CA VAL A 215 -23.40 -2.56 -2.64
C VAL A 215 -21.94 -2.76 -3.03
N GLY A 216 -21.33 -1.73 -3.60
CA GLY A 216 -19.92 -1.73 -3.99
C GLY A 216 -18.99 -1.42 -2.82
N VAL A 217 -17.73 -1.81 -2.92
CA VAL A 217 -16.69 -1.55 -1.89
C VAL A 217 -16.55 -0.05 -1.60
N ALA A 218 -16.60 0.79 -2.64
CA ALA A 218 -16.48 2.25 -2.60
C ALA A 218 -17.78 2.91 -3.11
N TYR A 219 -18.89 2.61 -2.43
CA TYR A 219 -20.27 2.96 -2.84
C TYR A 219 -20.61 4.46 -2.94
N ASN A 220 -19.67 5.38 -2.68
CA ASN A 220 -19.82 6.83 -2.94
C ASN A 220 -18.70 7.40 -3.81
N ALA A 221 -17.84 6.56 -4.41
CA ALA A 221 -16.86 7.00 -5.37
C ALA A 221 -17.53 7.47 -6.68
N GLY A 222 -16.87 8.37 -7.40
CA GLY A 222 -17.27 8.74 -8.75
C GLY A 222 -16.78 7.71 -9.76
N LEU A 223 -17.64 7.26 -10.67
CA LEU A 223 -17.34 6.20 -11.63
C LEU A 223 -17.36 6.75 -13.06
N ALA A 224 -16.39 6.34 -13.90
CA ALA A 224 -16.36 6.64 -15.32
C ALA A 224 -15.78 5.45 -16.11
N ASP A 225 -16.21 5.28 -17.36
CA ASP A 225 -15.78 4.16 -18.21
C ASP A 225 -14.94 4.63 -19.41
N PHE A 226 -13.94 3.83 -19.74
CA PHE A 226 -12.93 4.02 -20.78
C PHE A 226 -12.98 2.82 -21.71
N ARG A 227 -14.03 2.80 -22.54
CA ARG A 227 -14.40 1.64 -23.35
C ARG A 227 -13.32 1.23 -24.35
N ILE A 228 -13.00 -0.06 -24.34
CA ILE A 228 -12.12 -0.76 -25.28
C ILE A 228 -12.88 -1.91 -25.97
N SER A 229 -12.29 -2.52 -27.00
CA SER A 229 -12.88 -3.68 -27.67
C SER A 229 -12.03 -4.92 -27.46
N TYR A 230 -12.57 -5.99 -26.88
CA TYR A 230 -11.83 -7.25 -26.69
C TYR A 230 -11.55 -8.03 -27.98
N SER A 231 -12.40 -7.88 -28.99
CA SER A 231 -12.26 -8.62 -30.26
C SER A 231 -11.53 -7.84 -31.35
N ALA A 232 -11.54 -6.51 -31.27
CA ALA A 232 -10.97 -5.63 -32.29
C ALA A 232 -9.92 -4.64 -31.74
N GLY A 233 -9.63 -4.68 -30.43
CA GLY A 233 -8.71 -3.74 -29.81
C GLY A 233 -7.28 -3.98 -30.24
N SER A 234 -6.67 -2.90 -30.75
CA SER A 234 -5.24 -2.85 -31.03
C SER A 234 -4.48 -2.35 -29.80
N PRO A 235 -3.18 -2.65 -29.65
CA PRO A 235 -2.37 -2.06 -28.58
C PRO A 235 -2.46 -0.52 -28.53
N GLY A 236 -2.63 0.14 -29.69
CA GLY A 236 -2.84 1.58 -29.77
C GLY A 236 -4.17 2.04 -29.16
N GLN A 237 -5.25 1.27 -29.33
CA GLN A 237 -6.54 1.55 -28.66
C GLN A 237 -6.42 1.40 -27.14
N LEU A 238 -5.74 0.35 -26.67
CA LEU A 238 -5.52 0.12 -25.24
C LEU A 238 -4.71 1.25 -24.61
N ALA A 239 -3.63 1.66 -25.29
CA ALA A 239 -2.82 2.80 -24.88
C ALA A 239 -3.61 4.12 -24.85
N ASP A 240 -4.54 4.31 -25.78
CA ASP A 240 -5.39 5.50 -25.82
C ASP A 240 -6.35 5.56 -24.63
N ALA A 241 -7.03 4.44 -24.32
CA ALA A 241 -7.90 4.34 -23.15
C ALA A 241 -7.14 4.60 -21.84
N LEU A 242 -5.95 4.01 -21.67
CA LEU A 242 -5.09 4.21 -20.51
C LEU A 242 -4.66 5.69 -20.36
N ASN A 243 -4.17 6.33 -21.42
CA ASN A 243 -3.79 7.76 -21.38
C ASN A 243 -4.96 8.69 -21.03
N HIS A 244 -6.19 8.26 -21.32
CA HIS A 244 -7.38 9.01 -20.97
C HIS A 244 -7.72 8.95 -19.47
N LEU A 245 -7.18 8.00 -18.70
CA LEU A 245 -7.26 8.03 -17.23
C LEU A 245 -6.62 9.32 -16.68
N VAL A 246 -5.40 9.66 -17.13
CA VAL A 246 -4.74 10.92 -16.75
C VAL A 246 -5.47 12.13 -17.32
N THR A 247 -5.80 12.10 -18.60
CA THR A 247 -6.39 13.27 -19.30
C THR A 247 -7.76 13.66 -18.71
N ASN A 248 -8.55 12.67 -18.30
CA ASN A 248 -9.85 12.88 -17.68
C ASN A 248 -9.75 13.01 -16.14
N GLY A 249 -8.53 12.96 -15.60
CA GLY A 249 -8.23 13.22 -14.20
C GLY A 249 -8.77 12.15 -13.25
N MET A 250 -8.64 10.88 -13.60
CA MET A 250 -8.97 9.77 -12.70
C MET A 250 -7.98 9.67 -11.54
N ASP A 251 -8.43 9.06 -10.44
CA ASP A 251 -7.60 8.80 -9.27
C ASP A 251 -7.15 7.34 -9.18
N VAL A 252 -7.95 6.40 -9.67
CA VAL A 252 -7.63 4.96 -9.70
C VAL A 252 -8.12 4.36 -11.01
N GLY A 253 -7.36 3.43 -11.59
CA GLY A 253 -7.74 2.64 -12.76
C GLY A 253 -8.11 1.20 -12.41
N ASN A 254 -9.07 0.62 -13.11
CA ASN A 254 -9.32 -0.83 -13.12
C ASN A 254 -9.23 -1.36 -14.56
N ALA A 255 -8.53 -2.48 -14.75
CA ALA A 255 -8.40 -3.18 -16.00
C ALA A 255 -8.58 -4.68 -15.78
N SER A 256 -9.77 -5.20 -16.08
CA SER A 256 -10.13 -6.60 -15.86
C SER A 256 -10.08 -7.41 -17.16
N TRP A 257 -8.97 -7.27 -17.89
CA TRP A 257 -8.71 -7.89 -19.19
C TRP A 257 -7.23 -8.23 -19.35
N GLY A 258 -6.92 -9.03 -20.38
CA GLY A 258 -5.56 -9.45 -20.67
C GLY A 258 -5.40 -10.20 -21.99
N TYR A 259 -4.15 -10.42 -22.37
CA TYR A 259 -3.80 -11.39 -23.41
C TYR A 259 -3.73 -12.80 -22.81
N THR A 260 -3.85 -13.82 -23.65
CA THR A 260 -3.90 -15.24 -23.20
C THR A 260 -2.77 -16.08 -23.75
N THR A 261 -2.11 -15.60 -24.81
CA THR A 261 -0.94 -16.26 -25.35
C THR A 261 0.28 -15.70 -24.65
N ALA A 262 1.06 -16.58 -24.01
CA ALA A 262 2.28 -16.21 -23.32
C ALA A 262 3.21 -15.41 -24.24
N PHE A 263 3.76 -14.33 -23.70
CA PHE A 263 4.71 -13.43 -24.35
C PHE A 263 4.16 -12.64 -25.56
N GLN A 264 2.83 -12.60 -25.76
CA GLN A 264 2.21 -11.92 -26.89
C GLN A 264 2.29 -10.39 -26.77
N ASP A 265 2.02 -9.85 -25.60
CA ASP A 265 1.96 -8.42 -25.29
C ASP A 265 3.33 -7.81 -24.98
N ASN A 266 4.36 -8.31 -25.65
CA ASN A 266 5.76 -7.96 -25.40
C ASN A 266 6.07 -6.48 -25.67
N PHE A 267 6.42 -5.75 -24.61
CA PHE A 267 6.76 -4.31 -24.65
C PHE A 267 8.11 -4.01 -25.30
N PHE A 268 8.97 -5.00 -25.53
CA PHE A 268 10.15 -4.82 -26.39
C PHE A 268 9.78 -4.72 -27.88
N SER A 269 8.55 -5.11 -28.25
CA SER A 269 8.09 -4.96 -29.61
C SER A 269 7.53 -3.54 -29.85
N SER A 270 7.77 -3.01 -31.05
CA SER A 270 7.22 -1.71 -31.46
C SER A 270 5.69 -1.68 -31.52
N ALA A 271 5.03 -2.84 -31.50
CA ALA A 271 3.57 -2.93 -31.50
C ALA A 271 2.97 -2.49 -30.16
N PHE A 272 3.67 -2.70 -29.05
CA PHE A 272 3.18 -2.41 -27.70
C PHE A 272 3.91 -1.26 -27.00
N SER A 273 4.84 -0.58 -27.68
CA SER A 273 5.58 0.54 -27.08
C SER A 273 4.68 1.68 -26.62
N SER A 274 3.55 1.93 -27.30
CA SER A 274 2.56 2.92 -26.87
C SER A 274 1.87 2.52 -25.56
N SER A 275 1.66 1.22 -25.34
CA SER A 275 1.04 0.70 -24.13
C SER A 275 1.92 0.87 -22.91
N LYS A 276 3.21 0.51 -23.02
CA LYS A 276 4.20 0.79 -21.96
C LYS A 276 4.29 2.28 -21.66
N ALA A 277 4.27 3.12 -22.70
CA ALA A 277 4.29 4.57 -22.52
C ALA A 277 3.03 5.11 -21.82
N ALA A 278 1.86 4.52 -22.06
CA ALA A 278 0.61 4.90 -21.41
C ALA A 278 0.63 4.55 -19.91
N LEU A 279 1.02 3.33 -19.54
CA LEU A 279 1.18 2.92 -18.14
C LEU A 279 2.19 3.81 -17.40
N LEU A 280 3.30 4.15 -18.06
CA LEU A 280 4.28 5.08 -17.51
C LEU A 280 3.70 6.48 -17.31
N ASN A 281 2.88 6.96 -18.24
CA ASN A 281 2.20 8.25 -18.12
C ASN A 281 1.23 8.27 -16.93
N ASP A 282 0.50 7.17 -16.69
CA ASP A 282 -0.43 7.03 -15.56
C ASP A 282 0.26 7.23 -14.21
N VAL A 283 1.43 6.60 -14.01
CA VAL A 283 2.17 6.74 -12.75
C VAL A 283 3.04 8.00 -12.66
N ALA A 284 3.51 8.54 -13.78
CA ALA A 284 4.38 9.72 -13.79
C ALA A 284 3.59 11.04 -13.68
N ASN A 285 2.44 11.13 -14.34
CA ASN A 285 1.68 12.39 -14.49
C ASN A 285 0.29 12.34 -13.85
N GLY A 286 -0.24 11.15 -13.57
CA GLY A 286 -1.52 10.97 -12.91
C GLY A 286 -1.56 11.64 -11.53
N ARG A 287 -2.74 12.14 -11.14
CA ARG A 287 -2.97 12.78 -9.84
C ARG A 287 -1.95 13.87 -9.48
N GLY A 288 -1.49 14.64 -10.46
CA GLY A 288 -0.50 15.71 -10.24
C GLY A 288 0.90 15.21 -9.92
N GLY A 289 1.25 13.98 -10.31
CA GLY A 289 2.54 13.35 -10.05
C GLY A 289 2.54 12.31 -8.93
N LEU A 290 1.43 12.19 -8.17
CA LEU A 290 1.25 11.09 -7.21
C LEU A 290 1.09 9.73 -7.90
N GLY A 291 0.69 9.73 -9.18
CA GLY A 291 0.47 8.55 -9.99
C GLY A 291 -0.93 7.95 -9.81
N ILE A 292 -1.50 7.46 -10.91
CA ILE A 292 -2.74 6.66 -10.90
C ILE A 292 -2.36 5.19 -10.73
N PRO A 293 -2.69 4.54 -9.60
CA PRO A 293 -2.58 3.09 -9.50
C PRO A 293 -3.59 2.44 -10.44
N VAL A 294 -3.11 1.64 -11.39
CA VAL A 294 -3.95 0.83 -12.28
C VAL A 294 -3.95 -0.61 -11.78
N VAL A 295 -5.14 -1.14 -11.51
CA VAL A 295 -5.33 -2.48 -10.96
C VAL A 295 -5.70 -3.45 -12.09
N PHE A 296 -4.87 -4.46 -12.31
CA PHE A 296 -5.09 -5.53 -13.27
C PHE A 296 -5.57 -6.82 -12.61
N ALA A 297 -6.50 -7.50 -13.26
CA ALA A 297 -6.80 -8.90 -12.97
C ALA A 297 -5.64 -9.80 -13.40
N ALA A 298 -5.30 -10.80 -12.58
CA ALA A 298 -4.13 -11.66 -12.83
C ALA A 298 -4.25 -12.60 -14.03
N GLY A 299 -5.46 -12.96 -14.45
CA GLY A 299 -5.68 -13.98 -15.46
C GLY A 299 -6.45 -15.19 -14.93
N ASN A 300 -7.24 -15.84 -15.78
CA ASN A 300 -7.94 -17.11 -15.49
C ASN A 300 -7.27 -18.37 -16.10
N GLY A 301 -6.04 -18.26 -16.61
CA GLY A 301 -5.31 -19.28 -17.37
C GLY A 301 -4.55 -20.35 -16.55
N ARG A 302 -4.81 -20.54 -15.25
CA ARG A 302 -4.04 -21.51 -14.44
C ARG A 302 -4.01 -22.92 -15.07
N ALA A 303 -5.16 -23.41 -15.52
CA ALA A 303 -5.29 -24.78 -16.04
C ALA A 303 -4.53 -25.02 -17.36
N SER A 304 -4.25 -23.96 -18.13
CA SER A 304 -3.44 -24.02 -19.35
C SER A 304 -1.93 -23.83 -19.09
N GLY A 305 -1.53 -23.68 -17.82
CA GLY A 305 -0.14 -23.45 -17.41
C GLY A 305 0.32 -22.01 -17.61
N ASP A 306 -0.63 -21.07 -17.61
CA ASP A 306 -0.33 -19.65 -17.73
C ASP A 306 0.33 -19.08 -16.46
N ASN A 307 0.98 -17.93 -16.60
CA ASN A 307 1.64 -17.22 -15.51
C ASN A 307 1.55 -15.72 -15.72
N VAL A 308 1.38 -14.96 -14.64
CA VAL A 308 1.34 -13.49 -14.68
C VAL A 308 2.59 -12.92 -15.35
N ASN A 309 3.77 -13.52 -15.10
CA ASN A 309 5.03 -13.08 -15.70
C ASN A 309 5.13 -13.29 -17.22
N TYR A 310 4.14 -13.90 -17.86
CA TYR A 310 4.12 -14.08 -19.30
C TYR A 310 3.36 -12.97 -20.03
N HIS A 311 2.77 -12.02 -19.28
CA HIS A 311 1.98 -10.92 -19.83
C HIS A 311 2.51 -9.59 -19.30
N ASN A 312 2.94 -8.74 -20.22
CA ASN A 312 3.62 -7.49 -19.92
C ASN A 312 2.70 -6.40 -19.37
N TYR A 313 1.38 -6.46 -19.60
CA TYR A 313 0.46 -5.57 -18.88
C TYR A 313 0.38 -5.94 -17.40
N GLN A 314 0.20 -7.23 -17.08
CA GLN A 314 0.02 -7.71 -15.70
C GLN A 314 1.34 -7.84 -14.94
N ASN A 315 2.48 -8.00 -15.61
CA ASN A 315 3.77 -8.04 -14.94
C ASN A 315 4.47 -6.67 -14.86
N ASP A 316 3.89 -5.62 -15.45
CA ASP A 316 4.51 -4.30 -15.46
C ASP A 316 4.78 -3.83 -14.01
N PRO A 317 5.99 -3.32 -13.71
CA PRO A 317 6.30 -2.88 -12.36
C PRO A 317 5.41 -1.73 -11.86
N TYR A 318 4.71 -1.02 -12.73
CA TYR A 318 3.90 0.15 -12.37
C TYR A 318 2.42 -0.20 -12.11
N VAL A 319 2.01 -1.46 -12.25
CA VAL A 319 0.61 -1.89 -12.01
C VAL A 319 0.45 -2.75 -10.75
N ILE A 320 -0.80 -2.87 -10.31
CA ILE A 320 -1.23 -3.72 -9.20
C ILE A 320 -1.94 -4.95 -9.78
N THR A 321 -1.34 -6.13 -9.67
CA THR A 321 -1.93 -7.35 -10.22
C THR A 321 -2.55 -8.22 -9.13
N VAL A 322 -3.80 -8.63 -9.34
CA VAL A 322 -4.67 -9.21 -8.32
C VAL A 322 -5.11 -10.63 -8.66
N GLY A 323 -4.72 -11.59 -7.80
CA GLY A 323 -5.19 -12.97 -7.85
C GLY A 323 -6.58 -13.17 -7.21
N ALA A 324 -7.19 -14.34 -7.42
CA ALA A 324 -8.53 -14.65 -6.93
C ALA A 324 -8.55 -15.76 -5.87
N THR A 325 -9.40 -15.57 -4.86
CA THR A 325 -9.72 -16.59 -3.84
C THR A 325 -11.21 -16.95 -3.84
N GLY A 326 -11.54 -18.06 -3.19
CA GLY A 326 -12.92 -18.45 -2.86
C GLY A 326 -13.25 -18.28 -1.38
N ALA A 327 -14.52 -18.50 -1.02
CA ALA A 327 -15.03 -18.31 0.34
C ALA A 327 -14.38 -19.20 1.42
N ALA A 328 -13.64 -20.23 1.02
CA ALA A 328 -12.85 -21.05 1.92
C ALA A 328 -11.49 -20.42 2.29
N GLY A 329 -11.13 -19.27 1.72
CA GLY A 329 -9.83 -18.61 1.91
C GLY A 329 -8.69 -19.28 1.11
N VAL A 330 -9.03 -20.09 0.11
CA VAL A 330 -8.05 -20.75 -0.77
C VAL A 330 -8.08 -20.14 -2.15
N VAL A 331 -6.96 -20.25 -2.86
CA VAL A 331 -6.79 -19.78 -4.24
C VAL A 331 -7.84 -20.41 -5.14
N ALA A 332 -8.42 -19.62 -6.03
CA ALA A 332 -9.38 -20.11 -7.00
C ALA A 332 -8.68 -20.99 -8.04
N SER A 333 -9.36 -22.05 -8.49
CA SER A 333 -8.79 -23.04 -9.42
C SER A 333 -8.39 -22.48 -10.78
N TYR A 334 -8.90 -21.31 -11.16
CA TYR A 334 -8.56 -20.58 -12.38
C TYR A 334 -7.49 -19.49 -12.17
N SER A 335 -7.25 -19.02 -10.94
CA SER A 335 -6.40 -17.84 -10.68
C SER A 335 -4.98 -18.07 -11.16
N THR A 336 -4.53 -17.28 -12.13
CA THR A 336 -3.20 -17.38 -12.73
C THR A 336 -2.12 -17.02 -11.69
N PRO A 337 -1.14 -17.91 -11.44
CA PRO A 337 -0.08 -17.65 -10.48
C PRO A 337 1.05 -16.80 -11.09
N GLY A 338 1.91 -16.21 -10.26
CA GLY A 338 3.15 -15.59 -10.72
C GLY A 338 3.82 -14.70 -9.68
N ALA A 339 5.12 -14.45 -9.87
CA ALA A 339 5.90 -13.63 -8.95
C ALA A 339 5.53 -12.12 -9.00
N ALA A 340 4.86 -11.69 -10.07
CA ALA A 340 4.36 -10.32 -10.22
C ALA A 340 2.98 -10.06 -9.58
N LEU A 341 2.32 -11.09 -9.00
CA LEU A 341 1.14 -10.86 -8.16
C LEU A 341 1.49 -9.96 -6.99
N LEU A 342 0.68 -8.93 -6.72
CA LEU A 342 0.85 -8.12 -5.51
C LEU A 342 0.01 -8.68 -4.37
N VAL A 343 -1.28 -8.88 -4.59
CA VAL A 343 -2.25 -9.35 -3.59
C VAL A 343 -3.30 -10.23 -4.26
N SER A 344 -4.18 -10.83 -3.46
CA SER A 344 -5.38 -11.51 -3.92
C SER A 344 -6.63 -10.95 -3.26
N ALA A 345 -7.77 -11.12 -3.91
CA ALA A 345 -9.08 -10.75 -3.39
C ALA A 345 -10.13 -11.83 -3.71
N PRO A 346 -11.32 -11.80 -3.07
CA PRO A 346 -12.42 -12.68 -3.42
C PRO A 346 -12.79 -12.58 -4.90
N GLY A 347 -12.74 -13.69 -5.64
CA GLY A 347 -13.09 -13.73 -7.06
C GLY A 347 -14.08 -14.82 -7.43
N THR A 348 -14.43 -15.74 -6.53
CA THR A 348 -15.34 -16.87 -6.81
C THR A 348 -16.74 -16.65 -6.29
N SER A 349 -17.75 -16.79 -7.14
CA SER A 349 -19.17 -16.62 -6.77
C SER A 349 -19.43 -15.25 -6.10
N ILE A 350 -19.04 -14.18 -6.78
CA ILE A 350 -19.21 -12.79 -6.37
C ILE A 350 -20.57 -12.30 -6.87
N GLN A 351 -21.42 -11.86 -5.94
CA GLN A 351 -22.70 -11.23 -6.27
C GLN A 351 -22.44 -9.77 -6.66
N THR A 352 -22.83 -9.41 -7.89
CA THR A 352 -22.63 -8.07 -8.45
C THR A 352 -23.78 -7.69 -9.38
N ASP A 353 -23.74 -6.47 -9.89
CA ASP A 353 -24.62 -5.88 -10.90
C ASP A 353 -24.41 -6.54 -12.27
N ASP A 354 -25.40 -6.41 -13.14
CA ASP A 354 -25.39 -6.86 -14.52
C ASP A 354 -26.13 -5.81 -15.36
N ARG A 355 -26.02 -5.89 -16.69
CA ARG A 355 -26.80 -4.96 -17.54
C ARG A 355 -28.30 -5.13 -17.29
N ALA A 356 -29.04 -4.03 -17.32
CA ALA A 356 -30.47 -4.06 -17.06
C ALA A 356 -31.24 -4.81 -18.16
N GLY A 357 -32.25 -5.59 -17.75
CA GLY A 357 -33.13 -6.35 -18.61
C GLY A 357 -32.51 -7.63 -19.15
N THR A 358 -32.60 -7.84 -20.46
CA THR A 358 -32.19 -9.10 -21.13
C THR A 358 -30.80 -9.04 -21.77
N TYR A 359 -30.05 -7.97 -21.53
CA TYR A 359 -28.78 -7.67 -22.17
C TYR A 359 -27.56 -8.11 -21.34
N GLY A 360 -27.80 -8.54 -20.10
CA GLY A 360 -26.77 -9.03 -19.19
C GLY A 360 -26.49 -10.54 -19.32
N TYR A 361 -25.58 -11.02 -18.47
CA TYR A 361 -25.35 -12.45 -18.22
C TYR A 361 -26.63 -13.17 -17.76
N THR A 362 -27.49 -12.47 -17.06
CA THR A 362 -28.81 -12.94 -16.63
C THR A 362 -29.91 -12.00 -17.08
N THR A 363 -31.16 -12.38 -16.83
CA THR A 363 -32.33 -11.52 -17.10
C THR A 363 -32.72 -10.63 -15.91
N ASN A 364 -31.95 -10.65 -14.82
CA ASN A 364 -32.33 -10.07 -13.53
C ASN A 364 -31.30 -9.06 -13.04
N ASP A 365 -30.85 -8.10 -13.87
CA ASP A 365 -30.03 -6.90 -13.54
C ASP A 365 -28.80 -7.12 -12.62
N TYR A 366 -28.50 -8.37 -12.27
CA TYR A 366 -27.57 -8.81 -11.26
C TYR A 366 -27.09 -10.21 -11.62
N ALA A 367 -25.81 -10.49 -11.37
CA ALA A 367 -25.21 -11.77 -11.68
C ALA A 367 -24.38 -12.33 -10.52
N LEU A 368 -24.17 -13.65 -10.55
CA LEU A 368 -23.22 -14.33 -9.68
C LEU A 368 -22.02 -14.74 -10.55
N MET A 369 -20.90 -14.04 -10.36
CA MET A 369 -19.75 -14.12 -11.26
C MET A 369 -18.56 -14.82 -10.61
N SER A 370 -17.67 -15.37 -11.43
CA SER A 370 -16.37 -15.86 -10.98
C SER A 370 -15.28 -15.40 -11.95
N GLY A 371 -14.06 -15.23 -11.47
CA GLY A 371 -12.91 -14.78 -12.27
C GLY A 371 -12.04 -13.78 -11.51
N THR A 372 -10.77 -13.64 -11.91
CA THR A 372 -9.89 -12.57 -11.42
C THR A 372 -10.43 -11.17 -11.75
N SER A 373 -11.25 -11.04 -12.79
CA SER A 373 -12.05 -9.82 -13.09
C SER A 373 -12.96 -9.33 -11.96
N PHE A 374 -13.28 -10.18 -10.98
CA PHE A 374 -14.12 -9.78 -9.83
C PHE A 374 -13.30 -9.63 -8.54
N ALA A 375 -12.03 -10.02 -8.58
CA ALA A 375 -11.04 -9.79 -7.53
C ALA A 375 -10.38 -8.40 -7.70
N ALA A 376 -9.92 -8.06 -8.91
CA ALA A 376 -9.34 -6.74 -9.22
C ALA A 376 -10.21 -5.55 -8.80
N PRO A 377 -11.51 -5.46 -9.14
CA PRO A 377 -12.37 -4.35 -8.73
C PRO A 377 -12.55 -4.24 -7.21
N THR A 378 -12.45 -5.36 -6.48
CA THR A 378 -12.46 -5.32 -5.02
C THR A 378 -11.27 -4.51 -4.49
N VAL A 379 -10.07 -4.74 -5.04
CA VAL A 379 -8.85 -4.00 -4.67
C VAL A 379 -8.95 -2.55 -5.14
N THR A 380 -9.46 -2.27 -6.34
CA THR A 380 -9.74 -0.91 -6.81
C THR A 380 -10.61 -0.13 -5.82
N GLY A 381 -11.68 -0.75 -5.30
CA GLY A 381 -12.53 -0.13 -4.29
C GLY A 381 -11.79 0.15 -2.98
N ILE A 382 -10.95 -0.78 -2.50
CA ILE A 382 -10.12 -0.56 -1.30
C ILE A 382 -9.16 0.61 -1.50
N ILE A 383 -8.53 0.74 -2.67
CA ILE A 383 -7.65 1.87 -2.98
C ILE A 383 -8.44 3.20 -2.92
N ALA A 384 -9.69 3.23 -3.39
CA ALA A 384 -10.51 4.43 -3.27
C ALA A 384 -10.83 4.78 -1.81
N LEU A 385 -11.01 3.80 -0.92
CA LEU A 385 -11.14 4.03 0.52
C LEU A 385 -9.84 4.59 1.12
N MET A 386 -8.68 4.04 0.72
CA MET A 386 -7.36 4.52 1.13
C MET A 386 -7.12 5.97 0.69
N LEU A 387 -7.44 6.31 -0.55
CA LEU A 387 -7.27 7.66 -1.10
C LEU A 387 -8.23 8.68 -0.48
N GLN A 388 -9.42 8.26 -0.05
CA GLN A 388 -10.28 9.13 0.74
C GLN A 388 -9.68 9.41 2.12
N ALA A 389 -9.05 8.40 2.75
CA ALA A 389 -8.39 8.54 4.04
C ALA A 389 -7.13 9.40 3.95
N ASN A 390 -6.33 9.20 2.91
CA ASN A 390 -5.11 9.94 2.68
C ASN A 390 -4.94 10.25 1.17
N PRO A 391 -5.35 11.45 0.71
CA PRO A 391 -5.24 11.82 -0.69
C PRO A 391 -3.79 12.13 -1.12
N ASP A 392 -2.83 12.16 -0.19
CA ASP A 392 -1.44 12.47 -0.46
C ASP A 392 -0.60 11.22 -0.80
N LEU A 393 -1.19 10.01 -0.71
CA LEU A 393 -0.50 8.77 -1.07
C LEU A 393 -0.09 8.79 -2.55
N GLY A 394 1.18 8.50 -2.81
CA GLY A 394 1.66 8.10 -4.12
C GLY A 394 1.28 6.66 -4.44
N TYR A 395 1.31 6.29 -5.72
CA TYR A 395 0.91 4.94 -6.14
C TYR A 395 1.78 3.83 -5.53
N ARG A 396 3.05 4.11 -5.21
CA ARG A 396 3.95 3.15 -4.54
C ARG A 396 3.58 2.96 -3.07
N ASP A 397 3.21 4.04 -2.38
CA ASP A 397 2.68 3.95 -1.01
C ASP A 397 1.46 3.02 -0.95
N ILE A 398 0.57 3.13 -1.94
CA ILE A 398 -0.63 2.30 -2.04
C ILE A 398 -0.25 0.82 -2.20
N MET A 399 0.73 0.52 -3.06
CA MET A 399 1.22 -0.84 -3.25
C MET A 399 1.86 -1.40 -1.96
N GLU A 400 2.68 -0.59 -1.29
CA GLU A 400 3.32 -0.96 -0.04
C GLU A 400 2.27 -1.23 1.04
N ILE A 401 1.31 -0.34 1.25
CA ILE A 401 0.22 -0.55 2.21
C ILE A 401 -0.56 -1.84 1.91
N LEU A 402 -0.90 -2.12 0.65
CA LEU A 402 -1.58 -3.36 0.27
C LEU A 402 -0.74 -4.60 0.59
N ALA A 403 0.58 -4.56 0.38
CA ALA A 403 1.48 -5.65 0.73
C ALA A 403 1.56 -5.88 2.25
N TYR A 404 1.65 -4.81 3.03
CA TYR A 404 1.82 -4.87 4.49
C TYR A 404 0.52 -5.19 5.25
N SER A 405 -0.64 -4.91 4.66
CA SER A 405 -1.95 -5.19 5.25
C SER A 405 -2.57 -6.52 4.83
N ALA A 406 -2.01 -7.19 3.81
CA ALA A 406 -2.53 -8.45 3.31
C ALA A 406 -2.43 -9.59 4.33
N LYS A 407 -3.39 -10.52 4.26
CA LYS A 407 -3.53 -11.65 5.18
C LYS A 407 -3.26 -13.00 4.54
N ASN A 408 -2.59 -13.89 5.27
CA ASN A 408 -2.47 -15.30 4.92
C ASN A 408 -3.71 -16.10 5.37
N THR A 409 -4.60 -16.38 4.42
CA THR A 409 -5.86 -17.11 4.68
C THR A 409 -5.79 -18.62 4.43
N ASP A 410 -4.67 -19.10 3.90
CA ASP A 410 -4.38 -20.51 3.62
C ASP A 410 -2.98 -20.89 4.15
N THR A 411 -2.89 -21.01 5.47
CA THR A 411 -1.66 -21.41 6.17
C THR A 411 -1.22 -22.84 5.89
N THR A 412 -2.01 -23.62 5.14
CA THR A 412 -1.68 -24.99 4.73
C THR A 412 -1.02 -25.08 3.36
N SER A 413 -1.08 -24.00 2.56
CA SER A 413 -0.38 -23.95 1.27
C SER A 413 1.13 -24.03 1.48
N THR A 414 1.77 -24.89 0.70
CA THR A 414 3.24 -25.05 0.70
C THR A 414 3.95 -23.99 -0.15
N GLY A 415 3.20 -23.14 -0.85
CA GLY A 415 3.74 -22.07 -1.71
C GLY A 415 4.14 -20.80 -0.96
N TRP A 416 3.82 -20.68 0.32
CA TRP A 416 4.22 -19.54 1.15
C TRP A 416 5.71 -19.56 1.48
N GLN A 417 6.34 -18.41 1.34
CA GLN A 417 7.68 -18.12 1.82
C GLN A 417 7.71 -16.81 2.62
N THR A 418 8.70 -16.64 3.48
CA THR A 418 8.99 -15.37 4.15
C THR A 418 10.27 -14.81 3.55
N ASN A 419 10.24 -13.56 3.13
CA ASN A 419 11.38 -12.89 2.50
C ASN A 419 12.39 -12.35 3.53
N GLY A 420 13.41 -11.65 3.05
CA GLY A 420 14.51 -11.13 3.86
C GLY A 420 14.27 -9.77 4.54
N ALA A 421 13.10 -9.16 4.40
CA ALA A 421 12.79 -7.87 5.04
C ALA A 421 12.71 -7.99 6.57
N HIS A 422 12.63 -6.86 7.28
CA HIS A 422 12.75 -6.82 8.75
C HIS A 422 11.74 -5.89 9.46
N ASP A 423 10.87 -5.25 8.70
CA ASP A 423 9.99 -4.16 9.13
C ASP A 423 8.50 -4.55 9.18
N TRP A 424 8.15 -5.81 8.89
CA TRP A 424 6.77 -6.30 8.96
C TRP A 424 6.59 -7.39 10.02
N ASN A 425 5.76 -7.14 11.04
CA ASN A 425 5.48 -8.08 12.13
C ASN A 425 6.79 -8.64 12.73
N GLY A 426 7.80 -7.79 12.93
CA GLY A 426 9.13 -8.13 13.45
C GLY A 426 10.02 -8.97 12.51
N GLY A 427 9.74 -9.03 11.22
CA GLY A 427 10.53 -9.80 10.26
C GLY A 427 10.13 -9.57 8.80
N GLY A 428 10.37 -10.57 7.95
CA GLY A 428 10.07 -10.46 6.51
C GLY A 428 8.59 -10.62 6.19
N LEU A 429 8.17 -10.11 5.05
CA LEU A 429 6.81 -10.29 4.53
C LEU A 429 6.62 -11.73 4.06
N HIS A 430 5.40 -12.24 4.15
CA HIS A 430 5.06 -13.50 3.50
C HIS A 430 4.61 -13.28 2.05
N PHE A 431 5.02 -14.18 1.16
CA PHE A 431 4.67 -14.13 -0.24
C PHE A 431 4.36 -15.52 -0.79
N SER A 432 3.44 -15.61 -1.76
CA SER A 432 3.15 -16.81 -2.54
C SER A 432 2.85 -16.45 -3.98
N ASN A 433 3.32 -17.29 -4.93
CA ASN A 433 2.94 -17.14 -6.33
C ASN A 433 1.45 -17.37 -6.59
N ASP A 434 0.69 -17.89 -5.63
CA ASP A 434 -0.77 -18.09 -5.73
C ASP A 434 -1.58 -16.91 -5.15
N TYR A 435 -0.97 -16.14 -4.24
CA TYR A 435 -1.68 -15.15 -3.43
C TYR A 435 -1.04 -13.75 -3.43
N GLY A 436 0.12 -13.57 -4.05
CA GLY A 436 0.98 -12.40 -3.80
C GLY A 436 1.36 -12.33 -2.33
N PHE A 437 1.24 -11.16 -1.72
CA PHE A 437 1.35 -10.96 -0.28
C PHE A 437 0.16 -11.53 0.49
N GLY A 438 -0.98 -11.80 -0.13
CA GLY A 438 -2.13 -12.42 0.54
C GLY A 438 -3.47 -11.80 0.20
N LEU A 439 -4.50 -12.22 0.94
CA LEU A 439 -5.84 -11.67 0.79
C LEU A 439 -5.87 -10.23 1.31
N VAL A 440 -6.39 -9.29 0.53
CA VAL A 440 -6.57 -7.90 0.97
C VAL A 440 -7.48 -7.78 2.19
N ASP A 441 -7.14 -6.84 3.08
CA ASP A 441 -7.95 -6.39 4.21
C ASP A 441 -8.17 -4.88 4.07
N ALA A 442 -9.42 -4.49 3.82
CA ALA A 442 -9.81 -3.10 3.65
C ALA A 442 -9.59 -2.26 4.92
N THR A 443 -9.88 -2.82 6.09
CA THR A 443 -9.69 -2.11 7.36
C THR A 443 -8.22 -1.91 7.64
N ALA A 444 -7.41 -2.96 7.63
CA ALA A 444 -5.97 -2.82 7.85
C ALA A 444 -5.31 -1.88 6.83
N ALA A 445 -5.66 -1.98 5.54
CA ALA A 445 -5.11 -1.10 4.51
C ALA A 445 -5.46 0.37 4.75
N VAL A 446 -6.71 0.67 5.12
CA VAL A 446 -7.13 2.05 5.36
C VAL A 446 -6.55 2.61 6.67
N ARG A 447 -6.41 1.80 7.72
CA ARG A 447 -5.71 2.24 8.95
C ARG A 447 -4.23 2.53 8.70
N LEU A 448 -3.55 1.73 7.86
CA LEU A 448 -2.20 2.06 7.44
C LEU A 448 -2.16 3.33 6.58
N ALA A 449 -3.14 3.55 5.69
CA ALA A 449 -3.23 4.78 4.90
C ALA A 449 -3.35 6.05 5.77
N GLU A 450 -4.13 5.99 6.86
CA GLU A 450 -4.27 7.08 7.84
C GLU A 450 -2.96 7.43 8.54
N SER A 451 -2.17 6.40 8.86
CA SER A 451 -0.88 6.52 9.55
C SER A 451 0.31 6.64 8.62
N TRP A 452 0.08 6.67 7.31
CA TRP A 452 1.14 6.66 6.31
C TRP A 452 1.79 8.03 6.18
N MET A 453 3.10 8.08 6.39
CA MET A 453 3.87 9.32 6.44
C MET A 453 4.77 9.53 5.21
N LYS A 454 4.97 8.49 4.39
CA LYS A 454 5.73 8.61 3.14
C LYS A 454 4.84 9.17 2.04
N GLN A 455 5.49 9.72 1.01
CA GLN A 455 4.86 10.09 -0.25
C GLN A 455 5.76 9.59 -1.38
N SER A 456 5.72 8.28 -1.63
CA SER A 456 6.55 7.60 -2.63
C SER A 456 5.86 7.60 -4.00
N THR A 457 6.50 8.22 -4.98
CA THR A 457 5.98 8.48 -6.34
C THR A 457 6.92 7.93 -7.42
N TYR A 458 6.60 8.20 -8.69
CA TYR A 458 7.53 7.87 -9.79
C TYR A 458 8.75 8.80 -9.81
N ALA A 459 8.58 10.05 -9.39
CA ALA A 459 9.62 11.08 -9.51
C ALA A 459 10.80 10.89 -8.54
N ASP A 460 10.56 10.27 -7.39
CA ASP A 460 11.54 10.00 -6.32
C ASP A 460 11.96 8.53 -6.24
N MET A 461 11.48 7.68 -7.15
CA MET A 461 11.87 6.28 -7.25
C MET A 461 13.38 6.15 -7.54
N SER A 462 14.06 5.34 -6.71
CA SER A 462 15.43 4.90 -7.01
C SER A 462 15.41 3.71 -7.95
N ILE A 463 16.31 3.70 -8.93
CA ILE A 463 16.44 2.64 -9.92
C ILE A 463 17.91 2.24 -10.08
N GLN A 464 18.25 1.00 -9.73
CA GLN A 464 19.53 0.38 -10.04
C GLN A 464 19.38 -0.63 -11.16
N THR A 465 20.05 -0.39 -12.29
CA THR A 465 20.07 -1.32 -13.44
C THR A 465 21.48 -1.85 -13.68
N VAL A 466 21.60 -3.17 -13.79
CA VAL A 466 22.84 -3.86 -14.19
C VAL A 466 22.54 -4.86 -15.31
N ASN A 467 23.33 -4.80 -16.37
CA ASN A 467 23.25 -5.74 -17.48
C ASN A 467 24.35 -6.80 -17.37
N HIS A 468 24.02 -8.04 -17.69
CA HIS A 468 24.98 -9.13 -17.76
C HIS A 468 24.87 -9.88 -19.08
N THR A 469 26.01 -10.30 -19.62
CA THR A 469 26.09 -11.10 -20.85
C THR A 469 26.82 -12.38 -20.53
N ASP A 470 26.15 -13.51 -20.73
CA ASP A 470 26.66 -14.83 -20.40
C ASP A 470 27.19 -15.54 -21.65
N ASN A 471 26.36 -15.62 -22.71
CA ASN A 471 26.55 -16.52 -23.85
C ASN A 471 26.88 -17.96 -23.44
N ALA A 472 26.18 -18.47 -22.41
CA ALA A 472 26.45 -19.75 -21.79
C ALA A 472 25.40 -20.80 -22.16
N LYS A 473 25.87 -22.01 -22.47
CA LYS A 473 24.99 -23.14 -22.79
C LYS A 473 24.21 -23.58 -21.55
N ILE A 474 22.91 -23.77 -21.69
CA ILE A 474 22.03 -24.32 -20.65
C ILE A 474 22.24 -25.84 -20.58
N PRO A 475 22.51 -26.43 -19.39
CA PRO A 475 22.55 -27.88 -19.21
C PRO A 475 21.23 -28.54 -19.62
N ASP A 476 21.31 -29.61 -20.42
CA ASP A 476 20.17 -30.28 -21.06
C ASP A 476 19.71 -31.48 -20.22
N GLY A 477 18.45 -31.46 -19.77
CA GLY A 477 17.77 -32.52 -19.02
C GLY A 477 18.28 -32.81 -17.59
N THR A 478 19.49 -32.36 -17.21
CA THR A 478 20.04 -32.49 -15.85
C THR A 478 20.97 -31.34 -15.49
N GLY A 479 20.86 -30.85 -14.26
CA GLY A 479 21.65 -29.72 -13.75
C GLY A 479 21.02 -28.37 -14.07
N SER A 480 21.71 -27.28 -13.71
CA SER A 480 21.27 -25.91 -13.95
C SER A 480 22.46 -25.01 -14.29
N LEU A 481 22.19 -23.91 -14.99
CA LEU A 481 23.12 -22.81 -15.20
C LEU A 481 22.83 -21.73 -14.15
N SER A 482 23.85 -21.21 -13.49
CA SER A 482 23.74 -20.05 -12.61
C SER A 482 24.57 -18.88 -13.15
N SER A 483 23.99 -17.69 -13.09
CA SER A 483 24.62 -16.41 -13.46
C SER A 483 24.39 -15.40 -12.35
N THR A 484 25.37 -14.57 -12.03
CA THR A 484 25.34 -13.70 -10.84
C THR A 484 25.66 -12.25 -11.18
N ILE A 485 24.80 -11.34 -10.72
CA ILE A 485 25.02 -9.90 -10.67
C ILE A 485 25.30 -9.51 -9.21
N THR A 486 26.14 -8.51 -8.96
CA THR A 486 26.36 -7.96 -7.61
C THR A 486 26.05 -6.47 -7.58
N LEU A 487 25.09 -6.10 -6.72
CA LEU A 487 24.75 -4.71 -6.41
C LEU A 487 25.57 -4.23 -5.22
N ASN A 488 26.18 -3.05 -5.34
CA ASN A 488 27.13 -2.54 -4.34
C ASN A 488 26.53 -1.47 -3.42
N SER A 489 25.38 -0.93 -3.80
CA SER A 489 24.67 0.14 -3.09
C SER A 489 23.44 -0.43 -2.41
N SER A 490 23.10 0.13 -1.25
CA SER A 490 21.88 -0.23 -0.51
C SER A 490 20.69 0.56 -1.03
N GLU A 491 19.59 -0.15 -1.23
CA GLU A 491 18.26 0.33 -1.63
C GLU A 491 17.23 -0.62 -1.02
N ILE A 492 16.12 -0.07 -0.53
CA ILE A 492 15.01 -0.89 -0.07
C ILE A 492 14.16 -1.23 -1.29
N VAL A 493 14.04 -2.53 -1.57
CA VAL A 493 13.36 -3.03 -2.75
C VAL A 493 11.85 -2.79 -2.63
N ASP A 494 11.24 -2.16 -3.63
CA ASP A 494 9.80 -2.30 -3.88
C ASP A 494 9.58 -3.46 -4.86
N LYS A 495 10.22 -3.38 -6.03
CA LYS A 495 10.05 -4.33 -7.13
C LYS A 495 11.38 -4.67 -7.80
N VAL A 496 11.46 -5.89 -8.31
CA VAL A 496 12.60 -6.35 -9.11
C VAL A 496 12.11 -6.73 -10.50
N VAL A 497 12.74 -6.14 -11.52
CA VAL A 497 12.52 -6.41 -12.93
C VAL A 497 13.74 -7.14 -13.50
N VAL A 498 13.49 -8.15 -14.33
CA VAL A 498 14.50 -8.97 -14.99
C VAL A 498 14.16 -9.10 -16.46
N ASP A 499 15.01 -8.52 -17.32
CA ASP A 499 14.94 -8.75 -18.76
C ASP A 499 15.68 -10.04 -19.10
N LEU A 500 14.95 -11.02 -19.64
CA LEU A 500 15.53 -12.30 -20.05
C LEU A 500 15.87 -12.27 -21.54
N ASN A 501 17.05 -12.80 -21.90
CA ASN A 501 17.41 -13.11 -23.28
C ASN A 501 17.96 -14.54 -23.37
N ILE A 502 17.06 -15.48 -23.64
CA ILE A 502 17.32 -16.91 -23.73
C ILE A 502 16.93 -17.41 -25.11
N THR A 503 17.83 -18.13 -25.77
CA THR A 503 17.50 -18.90 -26.98
C THR A 503 17.32 -20.36 -26.59
N HIS A 504 16.18 -20.98 -26.94
CA HIS A 504 15.91 -22.38 -26.62
C HIS A 504 14.99 -23.01 -27.67
N ALA A 505 15.28 -24.23 -28.13
CA ALA A 505 14.45 -24.89 -29.13
C ALA A 505 13.01 -25.16 -28.66
N ASN A 506 12.78 -25.22 -27.36
CA ASN A 506 11.47 -25.36 -26.73
C ASN A 506 11.47 -24.69 -25.34
N ALA A 507 11.00 -23.46 -25.23
CA ALA A 507 11.07 -22.74 -23.95
C ALA A 507 10.16 -23.34 -22.85
N SER A 508 9.21 -24.21 -23.21
CA SER A 508 8.35 -24.93 -22.27
C SER A 508 9.11 -25.90 -21.35
N ASP A 509 10.36 -26.23 -21.68
CA ASP A 509 11.20 -27.13 -20.87
C ASP A 509 11.90 -26.38 -19.70
N LEU A 510 11.82 -25.04 -19.70
CA LEU A 510 12.61 -24.17 -18.84
C LEU A 510 11.90 -23.79 -17.54
N THR A 511 12.70 -23.74 -16.47
CA THR A 511 12.42 -22.99 -15.25
C THR A 511 13.51 -21.93 -15.06
N VAL A 512 13.10 -20.70 -14.73
CA VAL A 512 14.01 -19.60 -14.43
C VAL A 512 13.67 -19.03 -13.06
N THR A 513 14.64 -19.00 -12.15
CA THR A 513 14.50 -18.42 -10.81
C THR A 513 15.53 -17.33 -10.57
N LEU A 514 15.19 -16.37 -9.72
CA LEU A 514 16.08 -15.34 -9.22
C LEU A 514 16.20 -15.47 -7.70
N THR A 515 17.42 -15.49 -7.18
CA THR A 515 17.69 -15.50 -5.74
C THR A 515 18.37 -14.19 -5.31
N SER A 516 17.82 -13.53 -4.28
CA SER A 516 18.35 -12.27 -3.73
C SER A 516 19.57 -12.49 -2.83
N ALA A 517 20.22 -11.38 -2.46
CA ALA A 517 21.33 -11.38 -1.51
C ALA A 517 20.93 -11.93 -0.12
N SER A 518 19.67 -11.73 0.27
CA SER A 518 19.09 -12.24 1.52
C SER A 518 18.75 -13.73 1.46
N GLY A 519 18.83 -14.35 0.27
CA GLY A 519 18.53 -15.77 0.04
C GLY A 519 17.08 -16.07 -0.37
N THR A 520 16.23 -15.06 -0.50
CA THR A 520 14.85 -15.20 -1.01
C THR A 520 14.88 -15.62 -2.47
N THR A 521 13.92 -16.42 -2.92
CA THR A 521 13.88 -16.89 -4.32
C THR A 521 12.51 -16.69 -4.96
N ALA A 522 12.50 -16.06 -6.13
CA ALA A 522 11.32 -15.91 -6.99
C ALA A 522 11.43 -16.83 -8.21
N THR A 523 10.30 -17.39 -8.64
CA THR A 523 10.19 -18.13 -9.91
C THR A 523 9.65 -17.18 -10.98
N LEU A 524 10.50 -16.84 -11.95
CA LEU A 524 10.15 -15.91 -13.04
C LEU A 524 9.47 -16.65 -14.19
N ILE A 525 10.01 -17.82 -14.55
CA ILE A 525 9.49 -18.69 -15.62
C ILE A 525 9.31 -20.10 -15.06
N SER A 526 8.18 -20.73 -15.37
CA SER A 526 7.85 -22.10 -14.98
C SER A 526 7.13 -22.82 -16.11
N HIS A 527 7.90 -23.48 -16.98
CA HIS A 527 7.41 -24.36 -18.05
C HIS A 527 6.30 -23.74 -18.92
N PRO A 528 6.54 -22.58 -19.57
CA PRO A 528 5.51 -21.86 -20.32
C PRO A 528 4.91 -22.72 -21.43
N SER A 529 3.64 -23.10 -21.31
CA SER A 529 2.97 -24.08 -22.19
C SER A 529 2.06 -23.47 -23.26
N ASN A 530 1.70 -22.18 -23.16
CA ASN A 530 0.70 -21.53 -24.04
C ASN A 530 1.25 -20.37 -24.89
N GLY A 531 2.31 -20.63 -25.67
CA GLY A 531 2.89 -19.61 -26.56
C GLY A 531 4.40 -19.52 -26.37
N THR A 532 5.16 -20.33 -27.10
CA THR A 532 6.61 -20.21 -27.11
C THR A 532 7.18 -20.46 -28.51
N GLY A 533 8.11 -19.59 -28.91
CA GLY A 533 8.96 -19.76 -30.09
C GLY A 533 10.31 -20.38 -29.73
N GLY A 534 11.36 -20.02 -30.47
CA GLY A 534 12.74 -20.50 -30.25
C GLY A 534 13.50 -19.84 -29.07
N GLY A 535 12.81 -19.33 -28.04
CA GLY A 535 13.43 -18.65 -26.89
C GLY A 535 12.49 -17.78 -26.07
N ILE A 536 13.06 -17.08 -25.08
CA ILE A 536 12.40 -16.09 -24.20
C ILE A 536 13.19 -14.79 -24.31
N VAL A 537 12.56 -13.76 -24.88
CA VAL A 537 13.07 -12.38 -24.89
C VAL A 537 11.97 -11.49 -24.33
N PHE A 538 11.96 -11.32 -23.01
CA PHE A 538 10.81 -10.81 -22.28
C PHE A 538 11.22 -10.16 -20.94
N GLU A 539 10.50 -9.11 -20.54
CA GLU A 539 10.61 -8.46 -19.23
C GLU A 539 9.79 -9.29 -18.22
N THR A 540 10.33 -9.56 -17.04
CA THR A 540 9.61 -10.26 -15.96
C THR A 540 9.77 -9.50 -14.66
N THR A 541 8.80 -9.63 -13.74
CA THR A 541 8.82 -8.90 -12.47
C THR A 541 8.61 -9.84 -11.29
N ALA A 542 9.15 -9.46 -10.13
CA ALA A 542 8.93 -10.16 -8.87
C ALA A 542 8.71 -9.17 -7.72
N ASN A 543 7.60 -9.34 -7.00
CA ASN A 543 7.30 -8.61 -5.76
C ASN A 543 7.83 -9.34 -4.52
N THR A 544 8.27 -10.60 -4.63
CA THR A 544 8.71 -11.44 -3.48
C THR A 544 9.78 -10.80 -2.61
N PHE A 545 10.58 -9.90 -3.16
CA PHE A 545 11.73 -9.27 -2.50
C PHE A 545 11.42 -7.95 -1.79
N TRP A 546 10.15 -7.52 -1.76
CA TRP A 546 9.75 -6.23 -1.18
C TRP A 546 10.27 -6.05 0.25
N GLY A 547 10.86 -4.89 0.53
CA GLY A 547 11.44 -4.53 1.83
C GLY A 547 12.86 -5.06 2.08
N GLU A 548 13.42 -5.90 1.20
CA GLU A 548 14.81 -6.33 1.33
C GLU A 548 15.81 -5.22 0.99
N ASP A 549 17.01 -5.28 1.57
CA ASP A 549 18.15 -4.51 1.08
C ASP A 549 18.68 -5.13 -0.22
N ALA A 550 18.67 -4.36 -1.30
CA ALA A 550 19.11 -4.79 -2.62
C ALA A 550 20.60 -5.14 -2.68
N LYS A 551 21.40 -4.63 -1.74
CA LYS A 551 22.86 -4.79 -1.75
C LYS A 551 23.29 -6.25 -1.63
N GLY A 552 24.13 -6.70 -2.56
CA GLY A 552 24.75 -8.01 -2.53
C GLY A 552 24.57 -8.79 -3.83
N SER A 553 24.73 -10.11 -3.75
CA SER A 553 24.73 -10.99 -4.92
C SER A 553 23.33 -11.48 -5.26
N TRP A 554 22.92 -11.25 -6.51
CA TRP A 554 21.69 -11.73 -7.11
C TRP A 554 22.00 -12.82 -8.13
N THR A 555 21.39 -13.98 -8.00
CA THR A 555 21.71 -15.15 -8.83
C THR A 555 20.51 -15.60 -9.64
N LEU A 556 20.61 -15.49 -10.97
CA LEU A 556 19.68 -16.10 -11.91
C LEU A 556 20.06 -17.58 -12.10
N THR A 557 19.09 -18.48 -11.97
CA THR A 557 19.27 -19.91 -12.24
C THR A 557 18.32 -20.35 -13.35
N VAL A 558 18.88 -20.92 -14.42
CA VAL A 558 18.14 -21.46 -15.57
C VAL A 558 18.30 -22.97 -15.59
N THR A 559 17.17 -23.68 -15.55
CA THR A 559 17.11 -25.15 -15.57
C THR A 559 16.30 -25.60 -16.77
N ASP A 560 16.89 -26.46 -17.61
CA ASP A 560 16.16 -27.25 -18.59
C ASP A 560 15.98 -28.66 -18.02
N SER A 561 14.71 -29.02 -17.79
CA SER A 561 14.33 -30.26 -17.12
C SER A 561 14.01 -31.41 -18.08
N VAL A 562 14.03 -31.17 -19.39
CA VAL A 562 13.64 -32.15 -20.41
C VAL A 562 14.77 -32.37 -21.40
N SER A 563 15.26 -33.60 -21.50
CA SER A 563 16.39 -33.89 -22.40
C SER A 563 16.04 -33.73 -23.89
N GLY A 564 16.90 -33.09 -24.67
CA GLY A 564 16.98 -33.19 -26.13
C GLY A 564 16.87 -31.85 -26.86
N ASN A 565 16.04 -30.94 -26.36
CA ASN A 565 16.10 -29.54 -26.78
C ASN A 565 17.26 -28.87 -26.04
N THR A 566 17.91 -27.90 -26.67
CA THR A 566 19.01 -27.20 -26.01
C THR A 566 18.89 -25.71 -26.25
N GLY A 567 19.57 -24.93 -25.41
CA GLY A 567 19.61 -23.50 -25.56
C GLY A 567 20.78 -22.83 -24.87
N THR A 568 20.75 -21.51 -24.90
CA THR A 568 21.80 -20.60 -24.43
C THR A 568 21.15 -19.45 -23.68
N LEU A 569 21.66 -19.16 -22.49
CA LEU A 569 21.45 -17.86 -21.85
C LEU A 569 22.39 -16.87 -22.54
N ASN A 570 21.83 -15.96 -23.33
CA ASN A 570 22.62 -14.95 -24.03
C ASN A 570 23.03 -13.85 -23.04
N GLY A 571 22.10 -13.44 -22.18
CA GLY A 571 22.30 -12.48 -21.10
C GLY A 571 21.00 -12.17 -20.40
N TRP A 572 21.08 -11.31 -19.38
CA TRP A 572 19.93 -10.82 -18.63
C TRP A 572 20.26 -9.48 -17.98
N SER A 573 19.23 -8.68 -17.67
CA SER A 573 19.36 -7.48 -16.85
C SER A 573 18.72 -7.70 -15.48
N LEU A 574 19.21 -6.98 -14.48
CA LEU A 574 18.56 -6.82 -13.20
C LEU A 574 18.29 -5.33 -13.00
N GLN A 575 17.02 -5.00 -12.77
CA GLN A 575 16.61 -3.67 -12.35
C GLN A 575 15.91 -3.77 -10.99
N VAL A 576 16.41 -3.02 -10.01
CA VAL A 576 15.76 -2.86 -8.71
C VAL A 576 15.13 -1.48 -8.66
N LEU A 577 13.83 -1.46 -8.36
CA LEU A 577 13.04 -0.24 -8.16
C LEU A 577 12.72 -0.18 -6.67
N GLY A 578 12.86 1.00 -6.06
CA GLY A 578 12.49 1.17 -4.66
C GLY A 578 12.93 2.50 -4.09
N ASP A 579 13.21 2.50 -2.79
CA ASP A 579 13.60 3.68 -2.04
C ASP A 579 15.09 3.66 -1.68
N ALA A 580 15.64 4.86 -1.53
CA ALA A 580 16.87 5.00 -0.75
C ALA A 580 16.63 4.47 0.68
N PRO A 581 17.65 3.94 1.38
CA PRO A 581 17.49 3.42 2.74
C PRO A 581 16.75 4.39 3.67
N ASN A 582 15.61 3.94 4.19
CA ASN A 582 14.68 4.76 4.98
C ASN A 582 15.29 5.18 6.32
N THR A 583 15.28 6.47 6.62
CA THR A 583 15.60 7.03 7.94
C THR A 583 14.59 8.13 8.29
N PRO A 584 13.74 7.95 9.34
CA PRO A 584 13.64 6.79 10.22
C PRO A 584 13.03 5.54 9.54
N THR A 585 13.33 4.34 10.05
CA THR A 585 12.65 3.10 9.64
C THR A 585 11.27 2.99 10.30
N SER A 586 10.28 2.53 9.55
CA SER A 586 8.93 2.26 10.04
C SER A 586 8.71 0.77 10.24
N TYR A 587 8.37 0.37 11.47
CA TYR A 587 8.08 -1.00 11.84
C TYR A 587 6.57 -1.18 11.95
N ILE A 588 6.00 -1.97 11.04
CA ILE A 588 4.57 -2.14 10.89
C ILE A 588 4.14 -3.47 11.52
N TYR A 589 3.11 -3.40 12.36
CA TYR A 589 2.47 -4.55 12.97
C TYR A 589 0.99 -4.60 12.61
N THR A 590 0.52 -5.81 12.33
CA THR A 590 -0.89 -6.13 12.07
C THR A 590 -1.39 -7.17 13.08
N ASP A 591 -2.69 -7.46 13.06
CA ASP A 591 -3.26 -8.55 13.87
C ASP A 591 -2.59 -9.92 13.62
N GLU A 592 -1.93 -10.12 12.48
CA GLU A 592 -1.20 -11.36 12.20
C GLU A 592 0.05 -11.56 13.07
N PHE A 593 0.56 -10.51 13.71
CA PHE A 593 1.68 -10.64 14.65
C PHE A 593 1.39 -11.69 15.74
N ALA A 594 0.11 -11.81 16.14
CA ALA A 594 -0.37 -12.79 17.11
C ALA A 594 0.05 -14.23 16.78
N THR A 595 0.12 -14.58 15.49
CA THR A 595 0.38 -15.95 15.01
C THR A 595 1.62 -16.06 14.12
N ALA A 596 2.28 -14.95 13.77
CA ALA A 596 3.45 -14.93 12.90
C ALA A 596 4.58 -15.86 13.41
N ALA A 597 5.09 -16.73 12.55
CA ALA A 597 6.09 -17.71 12.95
C ALA A 597 7.50 -17.09 13.15
N GLY A 598 8.23 -17.60 14.15
CA GLY A 598 9.63 -17.21 14.43
C GLY A 598 9.78 -16.45 15.74
N ALA A 599 10.74 -16.87 16.57
CA ALA A 599 11.01 -16.24 17.86
C ALA A 599 11.69 -14.88 17.72
N SER A 600 12.48 -14.67 16.67
CA SER A 600 13.15 -13.40 16.37
C SER A 600 12.17 -12.26 16.12
N ARG A 601 10.94 -12.55 15.68
CA ARG A 601 9.89 -11.56 15.48
C ARG A 601 9.45 -10.84 16.76
N ALA A 602 9.76 -11.40 17.92
CA ALA A 602 9.43 -10.81 19.22
C ALA A 602 10.53 -9.86 19.74
N LEU A 603 11.47 -9.42 18.90
CA LEU A 603 12.50 -8.45 19.23
C LEU A 603 12.50 -7.32 18.19
N LEU A 604 12.22 -6.09 18.64
CA LEU A 604 12.35 -4.89 17.83
C LEU A 604 13.74 -4.30 18.01
N HIS A 605 14.56 -4.41 16.96
CA HIS A 605 15.90 -3.86 16.91
C HIS A 605 16.02 -2.80 15.80
N ASP A 606 16.27 -1.56 16.20
CA ASP A 606 16.55 -0.46 15.28
C ASP A 606 17.96 0.06 15.50
N THR A 607 18.77 0.00 14.44
CA THR A 607 20.14 0.54 14.42
C THR A 607 20.29 1.76 13.51
N SER A 608 19.20 2.15 12.84
CA SER A 608 19.17 3.19 11.80
C SER A 608 18.93 4.60 12.36
N GLY A 609 18.39 4.72 13.57
CA GLY A 609 18.05 5.99 14.20
C GLY A 609 16.84 5.88 15.12
N THR A 610 15.98 6.90 15.10
CA THR A 610 14.75 6.97 15.89
C THR A 610 13.57 6.34 15.13
N GLY A 611 13.25 5.08 15.40
CA GLY A 611 12.24 4.33 14.64
C GLY A 611 10.80 4.82 14.85
N VAL A 612 9.94 4.45 13.89
CA VAL A 612 8.48 4.56 13.97
C VAL A 612 7.91 3.19 14.31
N LEU A 613 7.12 3.10 15.37
CA LEU A 613 6.32 1.92 15.69
C LEU A 613 4.88 2.16 15.20
N ASN A 614 4.46 1.45 14.15
CA ASN A 614 3.13 1.57 13.58
C ASN A 614 2.33 0.29 13.83
N THR A 615 1.35 0.37 14.72
CA THR A 615 0.39 -0.69 15.02
C THR A 615 -1.03 -0.29 14.58
N ALA A 616 -1.17 0.64 13.63
CA ALA A 616 -2.48 1.13 13.19
C ALA A 616 -3.38 0.01 12.63
N ALA A 617 -2.79 -1.04 12.06
CA ALA A 617 -3.49 -2.23 11.56
C ALA A 617 -3.78 -3.29 12.65
N VAL A 618 -3.61 -2.96 13.94
CA VAL A 618 -3.94 -3.83 15.07
C VAL A 618 -5.29 -3.42 15.64
N THR A 619 -6.18 -4.39 15.83
CA THR A 619 -7.56 -4.12 16.27
C THR A 619 -7.77 -4.32 17.77
N THR A 620 -6.81 -4.93 18.45
CA THR A 620 -6.82 -5.14 19.91
C THR A 620 -6.00 -4.10 20.65
N GLY A 621 -6.36 -3.80 21.89
CA GLY A 621 -5.57 -2.92 22.76
C GLY A 621 -4.11 -3.38 22.90
N SER A 622 -3.20 -2.49 22.55
CA SER A 622 -1.76 -2.59 22.63
C SER A 622 -1.25 -1.97 23.93
N TYR A 623 -0.22 -2.57 24.50
CA TYR A 623 0.56 -1.98 25.59
C TYR A 623 1.95 -1.69 25.06
N LEU A 624 2.29 -0.42 24.95
CA LEU A 624 3.54 0.07 24.35
C LEU A 624 4.30 0.89 25.38
N ASP A 625 5.44 0.39 25.87
CA ASP A 625 6.38 1.11 26.71
C ASP A 625 7.64 1.44 25.91
N LEU A 626 7.78 2.70 25.50
CA LEU A 626 8.82 3.11 24.55
C LEU A 626 10.23 3.17 25.16
N HIS A 627 10.40 2.77 26.41
CA HIS A 627 11.71 2.67 27.04
C HIS A 627 12.53 1.54 26.43
N SER A 628 13.81 1.82 26.19
CA SER A 628 14.74 0.81 25.72
C SER A 628 14.81 -0.40 26.67
N GLY A 629 14.67 -1.61 26.14
CA GLY A 629 14.63 -2.85 26.93
C GLY A 629 13.24 -3.24 27.46
N ALA A 630 12.21 -2.43 27.23
CA ALA A 630 10.84 -2.72 27.68
C ALA A 630 10.22 -3.92 26.95
N THR A 631 9.14 -4.44 27.53
CA THR A 631 8.35 -5.54 26.96
C THR A 631 6.93 -5.07 26.74
N ASP A 632 6.58 -4.98 25.47
CA ASP A 632 5.29 -4.54 24.95
C ASP A 632 4.37 -5.72 24.71
N THR A 633 3.09 -5.43 24.44
CA THR A 633 2.12 -6.39 23.93
C THR A 633 1.38 -5.79 22.74
N ILE A 634 1.50 -6.43 21.59
CA ILE A 634 0.85 -6.05 20.33
C ILE A 634 0.07 -7.26 19.82
N ALA A 635 -1.18 -7.08 19.39
CA ALA A 635 -2.05 -8.19 18.96
C ALA A 635 -2.12 -9.36 19.98
N GLY A 636 -1.99 -9.05 21.28
CA GLY A 636 -1.93 -10.04 22.36
C GLY A 636 -0.62 -10.83 22.49
N ARG A 637 0.40 -10.53 21.69
CA ARG A 637 1.74 -11.16 21.72
C ARG A 637 2.79 -10.20 22.25
N GLN A 638 3.74 -10.74 23.02
CA GLN A 638 4.87 -9.95 23.55
C GLN A 638 5.86 -9.54 22.45
N LEU A 639 6.32 -8.30 22.54
CA LEU A 639 7.42 -7.73 21.76
C LEU A 639 8.43 -7.09 22.72
N GLN A 640 9.71 -7.39 22.59
CA GLN A 640 10.77 -6.72 23.35
C GLN A 640 11.39 -5.61 22.52
N ILE A 641 11.49 -4.39 23.06
CA ILE A 641 12.32 -3.33 22.48
C ILE A 641 13.78 -3.62 22.87
N ALA A 642 14.69 -3.71 21.91
CA ALA A 642 16.10 -3.95 22.19
C ALA A 642 16.73 -2.80 23.01
N ALA A 643 17.77 -3.10 23.78
CA ALA A 643 18.42 -2.15 24.70
C ALA A 643 19.19 -1.01 24.01
N ASP A 644 19.35 -1.08 22.69
CA ASP A 644 19.96 -0.09 21.82
C ASP A 644 18.96 0.56 20.85
N THR A 645 17.68 0.18 20.91
CA THR A 645 16.59 0.77 20.13
C THR A 645 16.02 2.00 20.83
N VAL A 646 15.75 3.06 20.05
CA VAL A 646 14.99 4.24 20.48
C VAL A 646 13.82 4.44 19.51
N ILE A 647 12.59 4.39 20.03
CA ILE A 647 11.36 4.72 19.29
C ILE A 647 10.92 6.11 19.69
N LYS A 648 10.59 6.95 18.71
CA LYS A 648 10.10 8.33 18.94
C LYS A 648 8.75 8.63 18.33
N PHE A 649 8.27 7.76 17.45
CA PHE A 649 7.01 7.94 16.74
C PHE A 649 6.15 6.71 16.93
N VAL A 650 4.90 6.91 17.34
CA VAL A 650 3.93 5.84 17.52
C VAL A 650 2.65 6.17 16.78
N TRP A 651 2.17 5.19 16.03
CA TRP A 651 0.80 5.15 15.52
C TRP A 651 0.14 3.89 16.07
N ALA A 652 -0.83 4.04 16.95
CA ALA A 652 -1.56 2.92 17.52
C ALA A 652 -2.92 2.71 16.84
N GLY A 653 -3.63 1.67 17.26
CA GLY A 653 -4.62 0.95 16.47
C GLY A 653 -6.06 1.39 16.71
N ASP A 654 -6.98 0.45 16.50
CA ASP A 654 -8.41 0.60 16.83
C ASP A 654 -8.74 0.11 18.27
N GLY A 655 -7.72 -0.34 19.02
CA GLY A 655 -7.86 -0.89 20.36
C GLY A 655 -7.83 0.19 21.44
N ASN A 656 -8.22 -0.16 22.67
CA ASN A 656 -7.95 0.73 23.81
C ASN A 656 -6.49 0.56 24.21
N ASP A 657 -5.64 1.43 23.69
CA ASP A 657 -4.21 1.34 23.76
C ASP A 657 -3.67 2.01 25.03
N THR A 658 -2.57 1.49 25.57
CA THR A 658 -1.81 2.12 26.65
C THR A 658 -0.40 2.37 26.17
N ILE A 659 -0.01 3.64 26.07
CA ILE A 659 1.26 4.07 25.50
C ILE A 659 2.03 4.84 26.57
N ILE A 660 3.26 4.42 26.85
CA ILE A 660 4.16 5.07 27.81
C ILE A 660 5.33 5.64 27.03
N ALA A 661 5.36 6.97 26.92
CA ALA A 661 6.46 7.71 26.33
C ALA A 661 7.76 7.51 27.12
N ASN A 662 8.88 7.60 26.42
CA ASN A 662 10.21 7.64 27.00
C ASN A 662 10.65 9.12 27.21
N ASP A 663 11.90 9.33 27.63
CA ASP A 663 12.39 10.66 27.98
C ASP A 663 12.96 11.46 26.77
N PHE A 664 12.81 10.97 25.52
CA PHE A 664 13.44 11.56 24.32
C PHE A 664 12.58 12.56 23.55
N GLY A 665 11.36 12.85 23.99
CA GLY A 665 10.42 13.76 23.31
C GLY A 665 9.77 13.05 22.14
N ASP A 666 8.64 12.42 22.42
CA ASP A 666 7.95 11.49 21.52
C ASP A 666 6.77 12.16 20.83
N THR A 667 6.42 11.68 19.63
CA THR A 667 5.14 11.99 18.99
C THR A 667 4.28 10.72 18.96
N ILE A 668 3.13 10.79 19.62
CA ILE A 668 2.24 9.65 19.82
C ILE A 668 0.87 9.97 19.25
N GLN A 669 0.37 9.09 18.40
CA GLN A 669 -1.04 9.04 18.01
C GLN A 669 -1.64 7.72 18.44
N ALA A 670 -2.55 7.78 19.42
CA ALA A 670 -3.11 6.58 20.03
C ALA A 670 -4.17 5.88 19.16
N GLY A 671 -4.75 6.58 18.19
CA GLY A 671 -5.58 5.95 17.16
C GLY A 671 -7.05 6.08 17.50
N ARG A 672 -7.83 5.01 17.35
CA ARG A 672 -9.23 4.97 17.80
C ARG A 672 -9.30 4.08 19.03
N GLY A 673 -10.20 4.39 19.94
CA GLY A 673 -10.36 3.63 21.16
C GLY A 673 -10.44 4.57 22.34
N ASN A 674 -10.55 4.03 23.55
CA ASN A 674 -10.39 4.84 24.75
C ASN A 674 -8.97 4.63 25.26
N ASP A 675 -8.07 5.54 24.88
CA ASP A 675 -6.64 5.32 25.01
C ASP A 675 -6.08 5.96 26.28
N THR A 676 -4.94 5.45 26.73
CA THR A 676 -4.19 6.02 27.84
C THR A 676 -2.77 6.33 27.39
N ILE A 677 -2.45 7.62 27.33
CA ILE A 677 -1.12 8.09 26.97
C ILE A 677 -0.43 8.62 28.22
N VAL A 678 0.68 8.01 28.60
CA VAL A 678 1.52 8.45 29.71
C VAL A 678 2.71 9.22 29.15
N ALA A 679 2.74 10.53 29.42
CA ALA A 679 3.86 11.39 29.02
C ALA A 679 5.15 11.05 29.79
N GLY A 680 6.28 11.18 29.11
CA GLY A 680 7.61 10.97 29.63
C GLY A 680 8.17 12.24 30.27
N ARG A 681 9.49 12.35 30.40
CA ARG A 681 10.15 13.63 30.72
C ARG A 681 10.53 14.44 29.49
N GLY A 682 10.27 13.93 28.29
CA GLY A 682 10.52 14.60 27.03
C GLY A 682 9.63 15.84 26.85
N ALA A 683 9.74 16.50 25.69
CA ALA A 683 8.70 17.41 25.23
C ALA A 683 7.86 16.62 24.23
N ASP A 684 6.79 16.00 24.72
CA ASP A 684 6.00 15.05 23.95
C ASP A 684 4.88 15.75 23.19
N VAL A 685 4.50 15.22 22.03
CA VAL A 685 3.35 15.67 21.24
C VAL A 685 2.33 14.54 21.18
N LEU A 686 1.17 14.75 21.79
CA LEU A 686 0.20 13.70 22.09
C LEU A 686 -1.11 13.95 21.34
N TYR A 687 -1.56 12.92 20.64
CA TYR A 687 -2.86 12.85 19.96
C TYR A 687 -3.64 11.65 20.51
N GLY A 688 -4.81 11.91 21.10
CA GLY A 688 -5.71 10.87 21.59
C GLY A 688 -6.42 10.18 20.43
N GLY A 689 -6.90 10.96 19.46
CA GLY A 689 -7.73 10.48 18.37
C GLY A 689 -9.22 10.34 18.76
N PRO A 690 -10.01 9.55 18.02
CA PRO A 690 -11.42 9.38 18.31
C PRO A 690 -11.66 8.42 19.49
N GLY A 691 -12.29 8.93 20.54
CA GLY A 691 -12.71 8.15 21.70
C GLY A 691 -12.74 8.99 22.97
N SER A 692 -12.66 8.33 24.13
CA SER A 692 -12.52 9.02 25.42
C SER A 692 -11.14 8.73 25.99
N ASP A 693 -10.22 9.65 25.76
CA ASP A 693 -8.79 9.42 26.00
C ASP A 693 -8.31 10.01 27.31
N THR A 694 -7.26 9.42 27.87
CA THR A 694 -6.63 9.86 29.12
C THR A 694 -5.17 10.21 28.90
N PHE A 695 -4.82 11.48 29.09
CA PHE A 695 -3.44 11.98 29.05
C PHE A 695 -2.89 12.07 30.48
N VAL A 696 -1.93 11.22 30.83
CA VAL A 696 -1.38 11.07 32.18
C VAL A 696 -0.02 11.73 32.29
N PHE A 697 0.10 12.72 33.16
CA PHE A 697 1.37 13.39 33.47
C PHE A 697 1.89 12.95 34.83
N LYS A 698 3.07 12.31 34.83
CA LYS A 698 3.69 11.73 36.04
C LYS A 698 4.72 12.63 36.70
N PHE A 699 5.26 13.60 35.96
CA PHE A 699 6.39 14.41 36.40
C PHE A 699 6.10 15.91 36.23
N LEU A 700 6.73 16.74 37.06
CA LEU A 700 6.90 18.16 36.77
C LEU A 700 8.19 18.30 35.96
N ALA A 701 8.12 18.02 34.66
CA ALA A 701 9.25 18.13 33.74
C ALA A 701 9.55 19.60 33.39
N SER A 702 10.79 19.91 32.98
CA SER A 702 11.15 21.27 32.50
C SER A 702 10.74 21.52 31.05
N SER A 703 10.49 20.44 30.30
CA SER A 703 9.86 20.43 28.99
C SER A 703 8.35 20.50 29.14
N VAL A 704 7.70 21.07 28.13
CA VAL A 704 6.25 21.20 28.06
C VAL A 704 5.74 20.19 27.04
N ASP A 705 4.87 19.31 27.48
CA ASP A 705 4.14 18.40 26.60
C ASP A 705 2.99 19.12 25.91
N VAL A 706 2.59 18.66 24.73
CA VAL A 706 1.55 19.29 23.93
C VAL A 706 0.46 18.27 23.61
N VAL A 707 -0.75 18.51 24.09
CA VAL A 707 -1.95 17.75 23.72
C VAL A 707 -2.63 18.47 22.56
N ARG A 708 -2.76 17.81 21.41
CA ARG A 708 -3.09 18.46 20.13
C ARG A 708 -4.57 18.40 19.74
N ASP A 709 -5.30 17.40 20.19
CA ASP A 709 -6.66 17.08 19.71
C ASP A 709 -7.67 16.83 20.85
N PHE A 710 -7.41 17.37 22.04
CA PHE A 710 -8.28 17.21 23.20
C PHE A 710 -9.75 17.56 22.90
N THR A 711 -10.63 16.59 23.09
CA THR A 711 -12.07 16.69 22.88
C THR A 711 -12.81 16.94 24.17
N ALA A 712 -13.36 18.15 24.32
CA ALA A 712 -14.15 18.54 25.50
C ALA A 712 -15.36 17.62 25.73
N GLY A 713 -15.63 17.30 27.00
CA GLY A 713 -16.66 16.34 27.41
C GLY A 713 -16.36 14.86 27.13
N GLN A 714 -15.20 14.53 26.54
CA GLN A 714 -14.77 13.14 26.27
C GLN A 714 -13.43 12.84 26.94
N ASP A 715 -12.42 13.67 26.69
CA ASP A 715 -11.05 13.41 27.13
C ASP A 715 -10.77 13.91 28.54
N VAL A 716 -9.72 13.35 29.14
CA VAL A 716 -9.30 13.61 30.52
C VAL A 716 -7.80 13.86 30.59
N ILE A 717 -7.40 14.90 31.32
CA ILE A 717 -6.01 15.08 31.76
C ILE A 717 -5.87 14.54 33.19
N ASP A 718 -4.94 13.61 33.44
CA ASP A 718 -4.64 13.07 34.76
C ASP A 718 -3.31 13.63 35.30
N LEU A 719 -3.40 14.39 36.41
CA LEU A 719 -2.26 14.99 37.12
C LEU A 719 -1.95 14.32 38.47
N ASN A 720 -2.61 13.18 38.79
CA ASN A 720 -2.51 12.56 40.11
C ASN A 720 -1.06 12.29 40.53
N GLN A 721 -0.29 11.66 39.63
CA GLN A 721 1.08 11.26 39.93
C GLN A 721 2.03 12.46 39.98
N ALA A 722 1.89 13.44 39.08
CA ALA A 722 2.68 14.67 39.10
C ALA A 722 2.47 15.46 40.41
N LEU A 723 1.20 15.68 40.82
CA LEU A 723 0.88 16.42 42.03
C LEU A 723 1.28 15.68 43.30
N THR A 724 1.05 14.35 43.37
CA THR A 724 1.51 13.53 44.51
C THR A 724 3.03 13.61 44.64
N SER A 725 3.76 13.50 43.53
CA SER A 725 5.23 13.56 43.51
C SER A 725 5.75 14.96 43.89
N ALA A 726 4.99 16.01 43.61
CA ALA A 726 5.25 17.37 44.05
C ALA A 726 4.94 17.62 45.54
N GLY A 727 4.32 16.65 46.23
CA GLY A 727 3.98 16.72 47.64
C GLY A 727 2.59 17.28 47.94
N TYR A 728 1.72 17.42 46.93
CA TYR A 728 0.34 17.83 47.14
C TYR A 728 -0.49 16.70 47.77
N SER A 729 -1.30 17.03 48.77
CA SER A 729 -2.20 16.08 49.46
C SER A 729 -3.60 16.65 49.71
N GLY A 730 -3.94 17.77 49.10
CA GLY A 730 -5.23 18.45 49.26
C GLY A 730 -6.32 17.84 48.37
N ALA A 731 -7.54 18.42 48.42
CA ALA A 731 -8.67 17.92 47.64
C ALA A 731 -8.89 18.67 46.32
N ASN A 732 -8.51 19.94 46.24
CA ASN A 732 -8.72 20.79 45.07
C ASN A 732 -7.45 21.64 44.79
N PRO A 733 -6.58 21.20 43.87
CA PRO A 733 -5.30 21.86 43.66
C PRO A 733 -5.44 23.28 43.06
N ILE A 734 -6.54 23.57 42.36
CA ILE A 734 -6.79 24.93 41.85
C ILE A 734 -7.19 25.87 43.00
N ALA A 735 -8.12 25.44 43.85
CA ALA A 735 -8.56 26.26 45.00
C ALA A 735 -7.42 26.46 46.02
N ASP A 736 -6.54 25.47 46.15
CA ASP A 736 -5.39 25.51 47.05
C ASP A 736 -4.19 26.30 46.46
N GLY A 737 -4.27 26.76 45.20
CA GLY A 737 -3.23 27.56 44.55
C GLY A 737 -2.05 26.77 43.98
N TRP A 738 -2.13 25.44 43.99
CA TRP A 738 -1.10 24.53 43.44
C TRP A 738 -1.18 24.39 41.92
N LEU A 739 -2.37 24.58 41.34
CA LEU A 739 -2.62 24.41 39.92
C LEU A 739 -3.29 25.67 39.35
N SER A 740 -2.81 26.13 38.21
CA SER A 740 -3.41 27.24 37.47
C SER A 740 -3.57 26.91 35.99
N LEU A 741 -4.70 27.35 35.42
CA LEU A 741 -5.04 27.18 34.02
C LEU A 741 -4.87 28.54 33.33
N VAL A 742 -3.84 28.68 32.52
CA VAL A 742 -3.41 29.95 31.95
C VAL A 742 -3.59 29.92 30.44
N SER A 743 -4.22 30.93 29.85
CA SER A 743 -4.31 31.02 28.39
C SER A 743 -2.91 31.07 27.76
N ASP A 744 -2.73 30.31 26.69
CA ASP A 744 -1.52 30.30 25.85
C ASP A 744 -1.42 31.50 24.89
N GLY A 745 -2.47 32.33 24.81
CA GLY A 745 -2.58 33.44 23.85
C GLY A 745 -2.93 33.02 22.41
N SER A 746 -3.12 31.73 22.13
CA SER A 746 -3.46 31.16 20.82
C SER A 746 -4.78 30.37 20.83
N GLY A 747 -5.48 30.35 21.97
CA GLY A 747 -6.78 29.70 22.14
C GLY A 747 -6.74 28.39 22.92
N GLY A 748 -5.54 27.94 23.31
CA GLY A 748 -5.31 26.81 24.20
C GLY A 748 -5.06 27.20 25.66
N THR A 749 -4.60 26.22 26.44
CA THR A 749 -4.39 26.33 27.89
C THR A 749 -3.08 25.70 28.32
N ASN A 750 -2.23 26.51 28.95
CA ASN A 750 -1.10 26.04 29.74
C ASN A 750 -1.57 25.58 31.12
N ILE A 751 -1.25 24.33 31.47
CA ILE A 751 -1.45 23.73 32.78
C ILE A 751 -0.19 24.01 33.62
N VAL A 752 -0.29 24.90 34.60
CA VAL A 752 0.86 25.38 35.37
C VAL A 752 0.75 24.97 36.84
N VAL A 753 1.77 24.29 37.36
CA VAL A 753 1.87 23.82 38.75
C VAL A 753 2.84 24.68 39.56
N ASP A 754 2.42 25.13 40.73
CA ASP A 754 3.27 25.75 41.77
C ASP A 754 3.36 24.79 42.97
N ALA A 755 4.54 24.19 43.18
CA ALA A 755 4.75 23.22 44.25
C ALA A 755 4.97 23.86 45.64
N HIS A 756 4.92 25.19 45.75
CA HIS A 756 5.11 25.96 47.00
C HIS A 756 6.37 25.60 47.80
N ASN A 757 7.40 25.10 47.12
CA ASN A 757 8.67 24.66 47.69
C ASN A 757 9.80 25.67 47.47
N GLY A 758 9.47 26.89 47.02
CA GLY A 758 10.42 27.95 46.69
C GLY A 758 11.04 27.85 45.30
N GLN A 759 10.66 26.86 44.49
CA GLN A 759 10.99 26.79 43.06
C GLN A 759 9.99 27.61 42.23
N ALA A 760 10.36 27.92 40.98
CA ALA A 760 9.45 28.55 40.03
C ALA A 760 8.33 27.58 39.63
N SER A 761 7.15 28.12 39.31
CA SER A 761 6.06 27.35 38.73
C SER A 761 6.48 26.72 37.40
N VAL A 762 5.94 25.54 37.11
CA VAL A 762 6.29 24.73 35.93
C VAL A 762 5.04 24.53 35.09
N THR A 763 5.14 24.77 33.79
CA THR A 763 4.11 24.35 32.83
C THR A 763 4.30 22.86 32.56
N VAL A 764 3.29 22.06 32.86
CA VAL A 764 3.31 20.60 32.65
C VAL A 764 2.92 20.26 31.22
N ALA A 765 1.83 20.86 30.75
CA ALA A 765 1.33 20.63 29.40
C ALA A 765 0.64 21.87 28.83
N ASP A 766 0.66 21.97 27.50
CA ASP A 766 -0.16 22.87 26.70
C ASP A 766 -1.28 22.06 26.02
N VAL A 767 -2.54 22.41 26.31
CA VAL A 767 -3.72 21.80 25.70
C VAL A 767 -4.21 22.72 24.59
N VAL A 768 -3.93 22.34 23.36
CA VAL A 768 -4.19 23.16 22.17
C VAL A 768 -5.69 23.21 21.88
N GLY A 769 -6.18 24.41 21.54
CA GLY A 769 -7.57 24.60 21.07
C GLY A 769 -8.65 24.55 22.16
N VAL A 770 -8.29 24.30 23.42
CA VAL A 770 -9.21 24.30 24.56
C VAL A 770 -8.96 25.54 25.42
N ALA A 771 -9.97 26.42 25.49
CA ALA A 771 -9.86 27.65 26.27
C ALA A 771 -9.79 27.36 27.78
N SER A 772 -8.99 28.14 28.51
CA SER A 772 -8.73 27.92 29.95
C SER A 772 -9.97 28.07 30.84
N THR A 773 -11.05 28.66 30.32
CA THR A 773 -12.34 28.78 30.99
C THR A 773 -13.21 27.52 30.89
N LEU A 774 -12.87 26.59 29.99
CA LEU A 774 -13.59 25.33 29.80
C LEU A 774 -13.01 24.24 30.69
N LEU A 775 -11.69 24.18 30.81
CA LEU A 775 -11.02 23.22 31.69
C LEU A 775 -11.29 23.51 33.18
N HIS A 776 -11.62 22.47 33.94
CA HIS A 776 -11.84 22.54 35.38
C HIS A 776 -11.51 21.20 36.07
N THR A 777 -11.31 21.21 37.39
CA THR A 777 -11.00 19.99 38.16
C THR A 777 -12.17 19.01 38.13
N GLY A 778 -11.91 17.79 37.66
CA GLY A 778 -12.77 16.62 37.80
C GLY A 778 -12.56 15.90 39.13
N THR A 779 -12.79 14.58 39.13
CA THR A 779 -12.58 13.72 40.31
C THR A 779 -11.11 13.33 40.45
N ALA A 780 -10.58 13.33 41.68
CA ALA A 780 -9.20 12.91 41.97
C ALA A 780 -8.17 13.63 41.07
N TRP A 781 -8.12 14.97 41.15
CA TRP A 781 -7.12 15.82 40.49
C TRP A 781 -6.97 15.64 38.96
N THR A 782 -7.99 15.13 38.29
CA THR A 782 -8.09 15.19 36.83
C THR A 782 -8.58 16.56 36.37
N LEU A 783 -8.33 16.91 35.12
CA LEU A 783 -8.97 18.03 34.43
C LEU A 783 -9.87 17.51 33.31
N VAL A 784 -11.04 18.14 33.19
CA VAL A 784 -12.05 17.89 32.16
C VAL A 784 -12.51 19.25 31.61
N ALA A 785 -12.96 19.29 30.35
CA ALA A 785 -13.47 20.52 29.72
C ALA A 785 -14.98 20.46 29.43
#